data_AF-Q4D848-F1
#
_entry.id   AF-Q4D848-F1
#
_cell.length_a   1.000
_cell.length_b   1.000
_cell.length_c   1.000
_cell.angle_alpha   90.00
_cell.angle_beta   90.00
_cell.angle_gamma   90.00
#
_symmetry.space_group_name_H-M   'P 1'
#
loop_
_entity.id
_entity.type
_entity.pdbx_description
1 polymer ?
#
loop_
_entity_poly.entity_id
_entity_poly.type
_entity_poly.pdbx_seq_one_letter_code
_entity_poly.pdbx_strand_id
1 'polypeptide(L)'
;IPGADSLARTSLAWARYVQDPLHAICVLFDKERTALRLSLGATVYVTGEQEDQLYARLCWEMSLWVTACGVWVEDCVTRPTSVASLQFLAGFGPSRARKLHQLLTLRRPNSREECGQLIKEYFGAYVSHNAISSLRFGPPSDASTENGGSFSRWHLLDQTLIPREWYGAAAFVASAALKNVPSRLVALVEFMRLEASEKRDRIDRHAHQRKMITAIREARRPEWESLLGEREVEFLQEEMITVGQSFLRRPYRRLSDRELMSFVTGIVYCTQSSAYSDTRSVDTRSLVICEGDYVMGTVQGVRGGGTVPGIRVSTSFGLGAFIAAEDIDDETMRQDVLLYEQSVRENAGMPQPPSKLTPPTWLRRGVPIQGIVFGCNWERCELRLRWCRPRDTISNGNRSNAEQGGKDDVDSDNHYLSYAKCVNDAMSSANSLRTVRMNIDARVFATKISRHPLFRDTTSATAQTYLHDKRIGEVILRPATGRRNKAIAVVKIGERSTCNWLISEERRSNGSIYYRLKDKLTGREVEFGDVDEFLNNFIAPMVALVRSIRSHRRFVESARDVQDALDAQRQSGLGFTYVFAEVSQQSRPPFYRVFTRGGVTERNFYLHIDESSIYVRVPIRRSGGRGGIDLRWVRCRNAEHVSEVVKGLARPS
;
A
#
# COMPACT_ATOMS: atom_id res chain seq x y z
N ILE A 1 13.73 -30.13 3.04
CA ILE A 1 12.84 -31.31 3.06
C ILE A 1 12.37 -31.57 1.64
N PRO A 2 13.05 -32.49 0.92
CA PRO A 2 12.57 -32.98 -0.37
C PRO A 2 11.17 -33.58 -0.19
N GLY A 3 10.22 -33.25 -1.08
CA GLY A 3 8.85 -33.81 -1.07
C GLY A 3 7.80 -33.16 -0.16
N ALA A 4 8.18 -32.34 0.84
CA ALA A 4 7.20 -31.62 1.66
C ALA A 4 6.44 -30.54 0.85
N ASP A 5 5.20 -30.25 1.23
CA ASP A 5 4.44 -29.13 0.68
C ASP A 5 4.95 -27.78 1.21
N SER A 6 4.45 -26.67 0.65
CA SER A 6 4.84 -25.32 1.09
C SER A 6 4.43 -25.05 2.54
N LEU A 7 3.29 -25.59 2.97
CA LEU A 7 2.77 -25.40 4.32
C LEU A 7 3.66 -26.07 5.36
N ALA A 8 4.03 -27.35 5.20
CA ALA A 8 4.91 -28.04 6.14
C ALA A 8 6.30 -27.39 6.23
N ARG A 9 6.84 -26.92 5.10
CA ARG A 9 8.11 -26.16 5.11
C ARG A 9 7.98 -24.85 5.90
N THR A 10 6.87 -24.13 5.72
CA THR A 10 6.59 -22.88 6.44
C THR A 10 6.42 -23.14 7.93
N SER A 11 5.64 -24.16 8.32
CA SER A 11 5.44 -24.56 9.71
C SER A 11 6.76 -24.94 10.39
N LEU A 12 7.63 -25.70 9.71
CA LEU A 12 8.95 -26.03 10.24
C LEU A 12 9.85 -24.78 10.38
N ALA A 13 9.82 -23.88 9.39
CA ALA A 13 10.58 -22.63 9.45
C ALA A 13 10.12 -21.77 10.64
N TRP A 14 8.81 -21.71 10.91
CA TRP A 14 8.25 -21.03 12.09
C TRP A 14 8.69 -21.69 13.39
N ALA A 15 8.63 -23.03 13.48
CA ALA A 15 9.10 -23.74 14.66
C ALA A 15 10.59 -23.45 14.95
N ARG A 16 11.43 -23.44 13.92
CA ARG A 16 12.85 -23.07 14.05
C ARG A 16 13.06 -21.61 14.44
N TYR A 17 12.27 -20.69 13.87
CA TYR A 17 12.34 -19.27 14.19
C TYR A 17 11.95 -19.00 15.65
N VAL A 18 10.93 -19.68 16.18
CA VAL A 18 10.53 -19.57 17.59
C VAL A 18 11.60 -20.10 18.53
N GLN A 19 12.31 -21.16 18.14
CA GLN A 19 13.41 -21.74 18.93
C GLN A 19 14.65 -20.82 18.94
N ASP A 20 15.11 -20.39 17.77
CA ASP A 20 16.24 -19.46 17.64
C ASP A 20 16.08 -18.56 16.39
N PRO A 21 15.55 -17.34 16.58
CA PRO A 21 15.38 -16.39 15.48
C PRO A 21 16.69 -16.04 14.78
N LEU A 22 17.80 -15.94 15.53
CA LEU A 22 19.09 -15.54 14.99
C LEU A 22 19.61 -16.61 14.04
N HIS A 23 19.55 -17.87 14.47
CA HIS A 23 19.94 -19.00 13.65
C HIS A 23 19.07 -19.12 12.38
N ALA A 24 17.74 -18.96 12.53
CA ALA A 24 16.81 -19.00 11.40
C ALA A 24 17.10 -17.90 10.37
N ILE A 25 17.47 -16.69 10.82
CA ILE A 25 17.85 -15.58 9.93
C ILE A 25 19.21 -15.83 9.27
N CYS A 26 20.19 -16.41 9.97
CA CYS A 26 21.51 -16.73 9.41
C CYS A 26 21.41 -17.58 8.12
N VAL A 27 20.43 -18.48 8.06
CA VAL A 27 20.20 -19.37 6.90
C VAL A 27 19.81 -18.59 5.64
N LEU A 28 19.26 -17.38 5.76
CA LEU A 28 18.88 -16.54 4.62
C LEU A 28 20.07 -15.86 3.93
N PHE A 29 21.27 -15.93 4.51
CA PHE A 29 22.50 -15.43 3.91
C PHE A 29 23.13 -16.51 3.03
N ASP A 30 22.41 -16.83 1.96
CA ASP A 30 22.82 -17.77 0.93
C ASP A 30 23.50 -17.04 -0.25
N LYS A 31 23.82 -17.81 -1.30
CA LYS A 31 24.41 -17.27 -2.54
C LYS A 31 23.45 -16.35 -3.29
N GLU A 32 22.14 -16.51 -3.10
CA GLU A 32 21.08 -15.73 -3.76
C GLU A 32 20.75 -14.44 -2.99
N ARG A 33 21.40 -14.23 -1.84
CA ARG A 33 21.17 -13.10 -0.93
C ARG A 33 19.70 -13.00 -0.52
N THR A 34 19.07 -14.13 -0.19
CA THR A 34 17.67 -14.19 0.25
C THR A 34 17.36 -13.24 1.41
N ALA A 35 18.33 -12.93 2.26
CA ALA A 35 18.23 -11.92 3.31
C ALA A 35 17.76 -10.53 2.81
N LEU A 36 18.08 -10.14 1.57
CA LEU A 36 17.61 -8.88 0.97
C LEU A 36 16.11 -8.88 0.64
N ARG A 37 15.47 -10.06 0.61
CA ARG A 37 14.02 -10.20 0.42
C ARG A 37 13.24 -9.98 1.71
N LEU A 38 13.91 -9.90 2.87
CA LEU A 38 13.26 -9.48 4.10
C LEU A 38 12.72 -8.06 3.90
N SER A 39 11.43 -7.87 4.17
CA SER A 39 10.77 -6.57 4.01
C SER A 39 11.24 -5.61 5.10
N LEU A 40 12.46 -5.07 4.94
CA LEU A 40 13.08 -4.08 5.82
C LEU A 40 12.64 -2.64 5.49
N GLY A 41 11.50 -2.48 4.79
CA GLY A 41 11.05 -1.19 4.26
C GLY A 41 11.71 -0.78 2.94
N ALA A 42 12.09 -1.75 2.10
CA ALA A 42 12.80 -1.50 0.85
C ALA A 42 11.91 -0.79 -0.18
N THR A 43 12.31 0.44 -0.49
CA THR A 43 11.79 1.34 -1.54
C THR A 43 11.84 0.69 -2.93
N VAL A 44 10.82 0.87 -3.78
CA VAL A 44 10.70 0.43 -5.19
C VAL A 44 11.87 0.86 -6.13
N TYR A 45 12.87 1.58 -5.62
CA TYR A 45 14.00 2.11 -6.37
C TYR A 45 15.34 1.95 -5.64
N VAL A 46 15.74 0.73 -5.30
CA VAL A 46 17.10 0.46 -4.81
C VAL A 46 18.02 0.19 -6.00
N THR A 47 19.12 0.94 -6.09
CA THR A 47 20.19 0.68 -7.07
C THR A 47 21.02 -0.54 -6.63
N GLY A 48 21.69 -1.24 -7.57
CA GLY A 48 22.53 -2.39 -7.23
C GLY A 48 23.62 -2.09 -6.19
N GLU A 49 24.18 -0.88 -6.21
CA GLU A 49 25.16 -0.42 -5.21
C GLU A 49 24.54 -0.30 -3.80
N GLN A 50 23.32 0.22 -3.70
CA GLN A 50 22.59 0.30 -2.43
C GLN A 50 22.22 -1.10 -1.91
N GLU A 51 21.90 -2.05 -2.78
CA GLU A 51 21.69 -3.45 -2.39
C GLU A 51 22.97 -4.08 -1.82
N ASP A 52 24.13 -3.81 -2.42
CA ASP A 52 25.44 -4.26 -1.92
C ASP A 52 25.78 -3.66 -0.56
N GLN A 53 25.59 -2.34 -0.39
CA GLN A 53 25.80 -1.65 0.88
C GLN A 53 24.86 -2.18 1.98
N LEU A 54 23.58 -2.39 1.64
CA LEU A 54 22.60 -2.96 2.56
C LEU A 54 22.99 -4.39 2.96
N TYR A 55 23.37 -5.24 2.01
CA TYR A 55 23.81 -6.61 2.30
C TYR A 55 25.05 -6.63 3.19
N ALA A 56 26.04 -5.78 2.90
CA ALA A 56 27.24 -5.64 3.72
C ALA A 56 26.90 -5.20 5.16
N ARG A 57 25.96 -4.25 5.31
CA ARG A 57 25.49 -3.81 6.62
C ARG A 57 24.78 -4.93 7.37
N LEU A 58 23.90 -5.67 6.70
CA LEU A 58 23.21 -6.82 7.30
C LEU A 58 24.19 -7.89 7.76
N CYS A 59 25.21 -8.22 6.96
CA CYS A 59 26.27 -9.15 7.35
C CYS A 59 27.01 -8.67 8.61
N TRP A 60 27.33 -7.38 8.69
CA TRP A 60 28.01 -6.81 9.86
C TRP A 60 27.16 -6.92 11.13
N GLU A 61 25.86 -6.59 11.05
CA GLU A 61 24.92 -6.77 12.17
C GLU A 61 24.82 -8.24 12.59
N MET A 62 24.74 -9.17 11.64
CA MET A 62 24.73 -10.60 11.95
C MET A 62 26.01 -11.05 12.66
N SER A 63 27.17 -10.57 12.24
CA SER A 63 28.44 -10.83 12.92
C SER A 63 28.46 -10.34 14.36
N LEU A 64 27.91 -9.15 14.62
CA LEU A 64 27.78 -8.62 15.98
C LEU A 64 26.88 -9.51 16.85
N TRP A 65 25.68 -9.85 16.37
CA TRP A 65 24.73 -10.65 17.15
C TRP A 65 25.15 -12.10 17.34
N VAL A 66 25.77 -12.74 16.35
CA VAL A 66 26.29 -14.11 16.49
C VAL A 66 27.46 -14.16 17.48
N THR A 67 28.35 -13.17 17.43
CA THR A 67 29.46 -13.05 18.40
C THR A 67 28.93 -12.84 19.82
N ALA A 68 27.90 -12.00 19.98
CA ALA A 68 27.27 -11.70 21.26
C ALA A 68 26.51 -12.91 21.85
N CYS A 69 25.84 -13.73 21.03
CA CYS A 69 25.16 -14.92 21.53
C CYS A 69 26.13 -16.09 21.79
N GLY A 70 27.15 -16.20 20.95
CA GLY A 70 27.99 -17.38 20.82
C GLY A 70 27.34 -18.50 20.03
N VAL A 71 28.16 -19.48 19.68
CA VAL A 71 27.75 -20.67 18.93
C VAL A 71 28.21 -21.91 19.71
N TRP A 72 27.27 -22.80 19.99
CA TRP A 72 27.57 -24.11 20.57
C TRP A 72 28.22 -25.00 19.52
N VAL A 73 29.42 -25.51 19.82
CA VAL A 73 30.15 -26.37 18.88
C VAL A 73 29.43 -27.71 18.69
N GLU A 74 28.81 -28.25 19.74
CA GLU A 74 28.01 -29.47 19.66
C GLU A 74 26.83 -29.32 18.69
N ASP A 75 26.17 -28.16 18.71
CA ASP A 75 25.09 -27.84 17.77
C ASP A 75 25.58 -27.75 16.32
N CYS A 76 26.84 -27.36 16.11
CA CYS A 76 27.46 -27.34 14.79
C CYS A 76 27.76 -28.73 14.26
N VAL A 77 28.09 -29.69 15.14
CA VAL A 77 28.37 -31.08 14.76
C VAL A 77 27.06 -31.86 14.55
N THR A 78 26.06 -31.64 15.40
CA THR A 78 24.78 -32.37 15.37
C THR A 78 23.78 -31.84 14.36
N ARG A 79 23.77 -30.52 14.10
CA ARG A 79 22.80 -29.88 13.20
C ARG A 79 23.53 -29.22 12.01
N PRO A 80 23.47 -29.81 10.80
CA PRO A 80 24.14 -29.25 9.63
C PRO A 80 23.70 -27.83 9.26
N THR A 81 22.52 -27.38 9.68
CA THR A 81 22.05 -26.01 9.44
C THR A 81 22.87 -24.98 10.21
N SER A 82 23.42 -25.35 11.38
CA SER A 82 24.24 -24.49 12.26
C SER A 82 25.47 -23.87 11.58
N VAL A 83 25.91 -24.43 10.44
CA VAL A 83 26.96 -23.85 9.60
C VAL A 83 26.66 -22.42 9.19
N ALA A 84 25.38 -22.07 9.03
CA ALA A 84 24.95 -20.72 8.68
C ALA A 84 25.34 -19.68 9.74
N SER A 85 25.44 -20.06 11.02
CA SER A 85 25.91 -19.15 12.08
C SER A 85 27.43 -19.00 12.07
N LEU A 86 28.18 -20.07 11.74
CA LEU A 86 29.65 -20.05 11.72
C LEU A 86 30.24 -19.01 10.74
N GLN A 87 29.50 -18.66 9.67
CA GLN A 87 29.97 -17.65 8.70
C GLN A 87 30.05 -16.24 9.27
N PHE A 88 29.41 -16.00 10.42
CA PHE A 88 29.34 -14.70 11.08
C PHE A 88 30.28 -14.57 12.29
N LEU A 89 31.02 -15.63 12.64
CA LEU A 89 32.06 -15.53 13.66
C LEU A 89 33.13 -14.51 13.22
N ALA A 90 33.71 -13.78 14.18
CA ALA A 90 34.72 -12.78 13.88
C ALA A 90 35.93 -13.41 13.14
N GLY A 91 36.25 -12.90 11.95
CA GLY A 91 37.31 -13.45 11.08
C GLY A 91 36.87 -14.58 10.14
N PHE A 92 35.59 -14.98 10.19
CA PHE A 92 34.99 -15.97 9.30
C PHE A 92 34.13 -15.34 8.20
N GLY A 93 33.87 -16.17 7.21
CA GLY A 93 32.94 -15.93 6.12
C GLY A 93 32.49 -17.28 5.56
N PRO A 94 31.66 -17.33 4.50
CA PRO A 94 31.00 -18.55 4.06
C PRO A 94 31.96 -19.71 3.71
N SER A 95 33.13 -19.39 3.14
CA SER A 95 34.14 -20.40 2.78
C SER A 95 34.85 -20.96 4.01
N ARG A 96 35.38 -20.09 4.88
CA ARG A 96 36.08 -20.49 6.10
C ARG A 96 35.15 -21.25 7.05
N ALA A 97 33.88 -20.84 7.15
CA ALA A 97 32.88 -21.51 7.97
C ALA A 97 32.57 -22.93 7.51
N ARG A 98 32.45 -23.16 6.20
CA ARG A 98 32.31 -24.52 5.64
C ARG A 98 33.50 -25.41 5.97
N LYS A 99 34.72 -24.87 5.86
CA LYS A 99 35.93 -25.61 6.23
C LYS A 99 36.00 -25.88 7.73
N LEU A 100 35.66 -24.89 8.56
CA LEU A 100 35.61 -25.05 10.02
C LEU A 100 34.60 -26.14 10.41
N HIS A 101 33.39 -26.12 9.86
CA HIS A 101 32.40 -27.17 10.12
C HIS A 101 32.94 -28.56 9.81
N GLN A 102 33.57 -28.76 8.64
CA GLN A 102 34.21 -30.04 8.31
C GLN A 102 35.25 -30.47 9.36
N LEU A 103 36.07 -29.52 9.84
CA LEU A 103 37.07 -29.78 10.87
C LEU A 103 36.43 -30.11 12.22
N LEU A 104 35.37 -29.41 12.62
CA LEU A 104 34.62 -29.67 13.86
C LEU A 104 33.96 -31.05 13.82
N THR A 105 33.34 -31.43 12.70
CA THR A 105 32.73 -32.77 12.54
C THR A 105 33.78 -33.88 12.56
N LEU A 106 34.95 -33.65 11.96
CA LEU A 106 36.02 -34.65 11.86
C LEU A 106 36.80 -34.84 13.16
N ARG A 107 37.21 -33.75 13.81
CA ARG A 107 38.08 -33.77 15.00
C ARG A 107 37.32 -33.79 16.32
N ARG A 108 36.08 -33.27 16.33
CA ARG A 108 35.22 -33.12 17.53
C ARG A 108 35.96 -32.57 18.76
N PRO A 109 36.51 -31.34 18.67
CA PRO A 109 37.23 -30.75 19.79
C PRO A 109 36.31 -30.61 21.00
N ASN A 110 36.82 -30.98 22.19
CA ASN A 110 36.02 -30.99 23.42
C ASN A 110 36.26 -29.78 24.33
N SER A 111 37.20 -28.90 23.96
CA SER A 111 37.62 -27.75 24.76
C SER A 111 37.93 -26.55 23.89
N ARG A 112 37.87 -25.36 24.50
CA ARG A 112 38.23 -24.11 23.83
C ARG A 112 39.70 -24.10 23.41
N GLU A 113 40.59 -24.68 24.20
CA GLU A 113 42.01 -24.78 23.86
C GLU A 113 42.26 -25.61 22.60
N GLU A 114 41.67 -26.80 22.53
CA GLU A 114 41.84 -27.69 21.39
C GLU A 114 41.24 -27.08 20.12
N CYS A 115 40.06 -26.47 20.21
CA CYS A 115 39.44 -25.80 19.07
C CYS A 115 40.24 -24.56 18.64
N GLY A 116 40.80 -23.80 19.58
CA GLY A 116 41.67 -22.66 19.30
C GLY A 116 42.93 -23.06 18.54
N GLN A 117 43.56 -24.18 18.92
CA GLN A 117 44.71 -24.76 18.21
C GLN A 117 44.31 -25.20 16.79
N LEU A 118 43.17 -25.88 16.64
CA LEU A 118 42.62 -26.29 15.35
C LEU A 118 42.37 -25.08 14.44
N ILE A 119 41.76 -24.00 14.94
CA ILE A 119 41.53 -22.79 14.15
C ILE A 119 42.85 -22.11 13.78
N LYS A 120 43.81 -22.08 14.71
CA LYS A 120 45.13 -21.49 14.49
C LYS A 120 45.92 -22.23 13.40
N GLU A 121 45.86 -23.55 13.38
CA GLU A 121 46.52 -24.41 12.37
C GLU A 121 46.00 -24.14 10.96
N TYR A 122 44.67 -24.05 10.79
CA TYR A 122 44.05 -23.96 9.46
C TYR A 122 43.77 -22.54 8.97
N PHE A 123 43.59 -21.56 9.87
CA PHE A 123 43.18 -20.19 9.52
C PHE A 123 44.10 -19.09 10.08
N GLY A 124 45.10 -19.45 10.89
CA GLY A 124 46.07 -18.51 11.47
C GLY A 124 45.68 -17.97 12.85
N ALA A 125 46.67 -17.38 13.53
CA ALA A 125 46.55 -16.96 14.92
C ALA A 125 45.51 -15.85 15.15
N TYR A 126 45.44 -14.86 14.26
CA TYR A 126 44.47 -13.76 14.38
C TYR A 126 43.01 -14.21 14.27
N VAL A 127 42.73 -15.16 13.36
CA VAL A 127 41.38 -15.71 13.19
C VAL A 127 40.99 -16.53 14.42
N SER A 128 41.93 -17.31 14.97
CA SER A 128 41.72 -18.05 16.22
C SER A 128 41.41 -17.11 17.37
N HIS A 129 42.24 -16.09 17.59
CA HIS A 129 42.05 -15.12 18.68
C HIS A 129 40.69 -14.41 18.61
N ASN A 130 40.23 -14.04 17.41
CA ASN A 130 38.97 -13.33 17.23
C ASN A 130 37.73 -14.23 17.43
N ALA A 131 37.76 -15.47 16.98
CA ALA A 131 36.57 -16.33 16.94
C ALA A 131 36.39 -17.17 18.21
N ILE A 132 37.47 -17.49 18.93
CA ILE A 132 37.46 -18.57 19.91
C ILE A 132 36.57 -18.31 21.12
N SER A 133 36.46 -17.05 21.57
CA SER A 133 35.61 -16.66 22.69
C SER A 133 34.11 -16.77 22.36
N SER A 134 33.75 -16.74 21.08
CA SER A 134 32.37 -16.93 20.62
C SER A 134 31.96 -18.39 20.49
N LEU A 135 32.89 -19.34 20.64
CA LEU A 135 32.60 -20.77 20.60
C LEU A 135 32.40 -21.31 22.03
N ARG A 136 31.25 -21.93 22.26
CA ARG A 136 30.85 -22.52 23.56
C ARG A 136 30.98 -24.04 23.51
N PHE A 137 31.51 -24.62 24.58
CA PHE A 137 31.70 -26.05 24.76
C PHE A 137 30.97 -26.52 26.00
N GLY A 138 29.99 -27.41 25.83
CA GLY A 138 29.30 -28.08 26.93
C GLY A 138 30.25 -28.98 27.73
N PRO A 139 29.83 -29.42 28.93
CA PRO A 139 30.57 -30.46 29.65
C PRO A 139 30.59 -31.74 28.79
N PRO A 140 31.69 -32.51 28.81
CA PRO A 140 31.78 -33.75 28.04
C PRO A 140 30.68 -34.74 28.48
N SER A 141 29.88 -35.24 27.53
CA SER A 141 28.70 -36.08 27.79
C SER A 141 29.03 -37.52 28.20
N ASP A 142 30.29 -37.97 28.03
CA ASP A 142 30.67 -39.37 28.23
C ASP A 142 31.32 -39.59 29.60
N ALA A 143 30.54 -40.13 30.53
CA ALA A 143 31.00 -40.80 31.76
C ALA A 143 31.66 -42.17 31.48
N SER A 144 32.06 -42.45 30.24
CA SER A 144 32.68 -43.70 29.79
C SER A 144 34.13 -43.46 29.36
N THR A 145 35.03 -43.18 30.30
CA THR A 145 36.44 -43.48 30.02
C THR A 145 37.25 -43.68 31.29
N GLU A 146 37.58 -44.95 31.52
CA GLU A 146 38.68 -45.45 32.34
C GLU A 146 40.08 -44.95 31.86
N ASN A 147 40.13 -43.95 30.98
CA ASN A 147 41.34 -43.26 30.53
C ASN A 147 41.26 -41.79 30.99
N GLY A 148 41.84 -41.49 32.16
CA GLY A 148 41.86 -40.17 32.80
C GLY A 148 42.56 -39.03 32.03
N GLY A 149 42.71 -39.13 30.72
CA GLY A 149 43.34 -38.12 29.86
C GLY A 149 42.38 -37.11 29.23
N SER A 150 41.10 -37.46 29.00
CA SER A 150 40.21 -36.64 28.16
C SER A 150 39.60 -35.43 28.89
N PHE A 151 39.40 -35.51 30.21
CA PHE A 151 38.96 -34.37 31.03
C PHE A 151 40.03 -33.28 31.18
N SER A 152 41.28 -33.54 30.81
CA SER A 152 42.40 -32.67 31.20
C SER A 152 42.40 -31.29 30.53
N ARG A 153 41.65 -31.07 29.45
CA ARG A 153 41.70 -29.80 28.68
C ARG A 153 40.43 -28.96 28.76
N TRP A 154 39.29 -29.55 29.13
CA TRP A 154 38.03 -28.81 29.23
C TRP A 154 37.99 -27.95 30.49
N HIS A 155 37.66 -26.67 30.34
CA HIS A 155 37.51 -25.74 31.47
C HIS A 155 36.04 -25.37 31.67
N LEU A 156 35.59 -25.23 32.93
CA LEU A 156 34.19 -24.94 33.27
C LEU A 156 33.64 -23.67 32.58
N LEU A 157 34.50 -22.66 32.38
CA LEU A 157 34.17 -21.41 31.71
C LEU A 157 34.12 -21.52 30.18
N ASP A 158 34.48 -22.65 29.57
CA ASP A 158 34.36 -22.84 28.11
C ASP A 158 32.89 -22.83 27.63
N GLN A 159 31.93 -22.97 28.56
CA GLN A 159 30.49 -22.78 28.31
C GLN A 159 30.09 -21.29 28.18
N THR A 160 30.92 -20.37 28.69
CA THR A 160 30.68 -18.92 28.73
C THR A 160 31.31 -18.20 27.54
N LEU A 161 31.05 -16.91 27.32
CA LEU A 161 31.78 -16.09 26.33
C LEU A 161 33.04 -15.43 26.91
N ILE A 162 33.36 -15.72 28.16
CA ILE A 162 34.51 -15.13 28.85
C ILE A 162 35.78 -15.58 28.11
N PRO A 163 36.63 -14.66 27.64
CA PRO A 163 37.92 -15.01 27.05
C PRO A 163 38.80 -15.81 28.01
N ARG A 164 39.65 -16.71 27.49
CA ARG A 164 40.49 -17.58 28.32
C ARG A 164 41.43 -16.79 29.21
N GLU A 165 41.90 -15.65 28.72
CA GLU A 165 42.74 -14.68 29.41
C GLU A 165 42.08 -14.15 30.70
N TRP A 166 40.75 -14.20 30.78
CA TRP A 166 39.97 -13.69 31.92
C TRP A 166 39.56 -14.78 32.91
N TYR A 167 39.91 -16.05 32.67
CA TYR A 167 39.53 -17.17 33.57
C TYR A 167 40.09 -16.97 34.98
N GLY A 168 41.31 -16.43 35.09
CA GLY A 168 41.89 -16.09 36.38
C GLY A 168 41.08 -15.02 37.13
N ALA A 169 40.56 -14.02 36.42
CA ALA A 169 39.73 -12.97 37.00
C ALA A 169 38.34 -13.50 37.40
N ALA A 170 37.76 -14.39 36.59
CA ALA A 170 36.50 -15.05 36.93
C ALA A 170 36.61 -15.90 38.22
N ALA A 171 37.70 -16.65 38.38
CA ALA A 171 37.96 -17.40 39.60
C ALA A 171 38.18 -16.48 40.83
N PHE A 172 38.74 -15.27 40.61
CA PHE A 172 38.88 -14.25 41.64
C PHE A 172 37.53 -13.65 42.07
N VAL A 173 36.68 -13.28 41.10
CA VAL A 173 35.31 -12.79 41.36
C VAL A 173 34.47 -13.85 42.07
N ALA A 174 34.58 -15.13 41.67
CA ALA A 174 33.90 -16.24 42.35
C ALA A 174 34.34 -16.39 43.83
N SER A 175 35.64 -16.31 44.09
CA SER A 175 36.18 -16.34 45.47
C SER A 175 35.63 -15.19 46.30
N ALA A 176 35.59 -13.96 45.76
CA ALA A 176 35.02 -12.81 46.45
C ALA A 176 33.50 -12.99 46.72
N ALA A 177 32.73 -13.48 45.74
CA ALA A 177 31.30 -13.73 45.87
C ALA A 177 30.97 -14.78 46.94
N LEU A 178 31.88 -15.73 47.18
CA LEU A 178 31.77 -16.78 48.21
C LEU A 178 32.49 -16.43 49.53
N LYS A 179 32.72 -15.14 49.81
CA LYS A 179 33.38 -14.66 51.04
C LYS A 179 34.84 -15.13 51.19
N ASN A 180 35.61 -15.03 50.12
CA ASN A 180 37.05 -15.29 50.06
C ASN A 180 37.44 -16.75 50.36
N VAL A 181 36.79 -17.69 49.68
CA VAL A 181 37.19 -19.11 49.71
C VAL A 181 38.66 -19.24 49.26
N PRO A 182 39.54 -19.92 50.02
CA PRO A 182 41.00 -19.90 49.79
C PRO A 182 41.41 -20.43 48.42
N SER A 183 40.78 -21.51 47.97
CA SER A 183 41.05 -22.09 46.65
C SER A 183 40.14 -21.48 45.60
N ARG A 184 40.72 -20.71 44.68
CA ARG A 184 39.98 -20.05 43.59
C ARG A 184 39.28 -21.04 42.65
N LEU A 185 39.89 -22.21 42.42
CA LEU A 185 39.28 -23.26 41.60
C LEU A 185 38.05 -23.85 42.28
N VAL A 186 38.14 -24.13 43.59
CA VAL A 186 36.99 -24.62 44.38
C VAL A 186 35.89 -23.56 44.40
N ALA A 187 36.25 -22.30 44.65
CA ALA A 187 35.30 -21.20 44.65
C ALA A 187 34.57 -21.06 43.31
N LEU A 188 35.28 -21.20 42.18
CA LEU A 188 34.68 -21.14 40.85
C LEU A 188 33.69 -22.29 40.64
N VAL A 189 34.06 -23.53 40.99
CA VAL A 189 33.18 -24.69 40.85
C VAL A 189 31.94 -24.57 41.72
N GLU A 190 32.10 -24.15 42.98
CA GLU A 190 30.99 -23.93 43.91
C GLU A 190 30.06 -22.83 43.40
N PHE A 191 30.61 -21.68 42.99
CA PHE A 191 29.83 -20.55 42.48
C PHE A 191 29.03 -20.94 41.24
N MET A 192 29.66 -21.63 40.29
CA MET A 192 29.03 -22.00 39.01
C MET A 192 27.90 -23.03 39.17
N ARG A 193 27.89 -23.82 40.27
CA ARG A 193 26.81 -24.77 40.61
C ARG A 193 25.56 -24.13 41.20
N LEU A 194 25.65 -22.88 41.67
CA LEU A 194 24.51 -22.18 42.26
C LEU A 194 23.44 -21.85 41.21
N GLU A 195 22.20 -21.72 41.65
CA GLU A 195 21.10 -21.21 40.83
C GLU A 195 21.36 -19.76 40.42
N ALA A 196 20.85 -19.34 39.25
CA ALA A 196 21.12 -18.00 38.70
C ALA A 196 20.70 -16.86 39.65
N SER A 197 19.59 -17.04 40.39
CA SER A 197 19.12 -16.08 41.40
C SER A 197 20.10 -15.94 42.57
N GLU A 198 20.67 -17.05 43.04
CA GLU A 198 21.64 -17.07 44.12
C GLU A 198 23.00 -16.52 43.69
N LYS A 199 23.43 -16.82 42.46
CA LYS A 199 24.64 -16.21 41.87
C LYS A 199 24.55 -14.69 41.87
N ARG A 200 23.39 -14.15 41.44
CA ARG A 200 23.15 -12.70 41.40
C ARG A 200 23.15 -12.08 42.80
N ASP A 201 22.43 -12.67 43.75
CA ASP A 201 22.39 -12.18 45.14
C ASP A 201 23.79 -12.13 45.78
N ARG A 202 24.63 -13.16 45.55
CA ARG A 202 26.00 -13.19 46.08
C ARG A 202 26.91 -12.18 45.41
N ILE A 203 26.79 -11.98 44.10
CA ILE A 203 27.54 -10.93 43.38
C ILE A 203 27.14 -9.55 43.91
N ASP A 204 25.84 -9.27 44.04
CA ASP A 204 25.35 -7.96 44.51
C ASP A 204 25.84 -7.64 45.93
N ARG A 205 25.86 -8.64 46.82
CA ARG A 205 26.30 -8.46 48.22
C ARG A 205 27.80 -8.37 48.39
N HIS A 206 28.56 -9.24 47.71
CA HIS A 206 29.96 -9.49 48.06
C HIS A 206 30.95 -9.15 46.93
N ALA A 207 30.52 -9.20 45.67
CA ALA A 207 31.38 -8.98 44.52
C ALA A 207 30.83 -7.88 43.59
N HIS A 208 30.26 -6.81 44.14
CA HIS A 208 29.73 -5.70 43.33
C HIS A 208 30.79 -5.14 42.38
N GLN A 209 30.43 -4.89 41.12
CA GLN A 209 31.28 -4.40 40.02
C GLN A 209 32.36 -3.40 40.46
N ARG A 210 31.97 -2.25 41.04
CA ARG A 210 32.91 -1.23 41.56
C ARG A 210 33.95 -1.75 42.56
N LYS A 211 33.56 -2.62 43.50
CA LYS A 211 34.49 -3.21 44.48
C LYS A 211 35.46 -4.16 43.78
N MET A 212 34.97 -4.92 42.80
CA MET A 212 35.79 -5.88 42.05
C MET A 212 36.80 -5.19 41.15
N ILE A 213 36.46 -4.06 40.52
CA ILE A 213 37.42 -3.26 39.75
C ILE A 213 38.59 -2.80 40.63
N THR A 214 38.28 -2.27 41.82
CA THR A 214 39.32 -1.87 42.78
C THR A 214 40.17 -3.07 43.20
N ALA A 215 39.55 -4.19 43.56
CA ALA A 215 40.26 -5.40 43.97
C ALA A 215 41.11 -6.01 42.85
N ILE A 216 40.65 -5.97 41.59
CA ILE A 216 41.40 -6.43 40.41
C ILE A 216 42.63 -5.55 40.16
N ARG A 217 42.49 -4.22 40.30
CA ARG A 217 43.61 -3.26 40.19
C ARG A 217 44.61 -3.45 41.34
N GLU A 218 44.14 -3.69 42.55
CA GLU A 218 45.00 -3.93 43.72
C GLU A 218 45.76 -5.25 43.63
N ALA A 219 45.23 -6.26 42.92
CA ALA A 219 45.88 -7.56 42.74
C ALA A 219 47.15 -7.51 41.87
N ARG A 220 47.42 -6.38 41.18
CA ARG A 220 48.62 -6.12 40.36
C ARG A 220 49.02 -7.28 39.44
N ARG A 221 48.03 -7.87 38.76
CA ARG A 221 48.27 -8.96 37.82
C ARG A 221 48.44 -8.40 36.41
N PRO A 222 49.61 -8.62 35.77
CA PRO A 222 49.88 -8.05 34.45
C PRO A 222 48.91 -8.56 33.37
N GLU A 223 48.36 -9.77 33.56
CA GLU A 223 47.36 -10.36 32.68
C GLU A 223 46.01 -9.61 32.70
N TRP A 224 45.71 -8.88 33.78
CA TRP A 224 44.44 -8.18 33.96
C TRP A 224 44.59 -6.67 33.75
N GLU A 225 45.76 -6.12 34.11
CA GLU A 225 46.14 -4.71 34.00
C GLU A 225 46.32 -4.28 32.53
N SER A 226 45.20 -4.13 31.84
CA SER A 226 44.99 -3.44 30.54
C SER A 226 43.70 -3.92 29.87
N LEU A 227 43.26 -5.14 30.23
CA LEU A 227 42.16 -5.83 29.54
C LEU A 227 40.81 -5.71 30.26
N LEU A 228 40.78 -5.52 31.58
CA LEU A 228 39.54 -5.51 32.37
C LEU A 228 39.18 -4.11 32.86
N GLY A 229 38.19 -3.49 32.21
CA GLY A 229 37.53 -2.27 32.64
C GLY A 229 36.19 -2.53 33.34
N GLU A 230 35.41 -1.47 33.52
CA GLU A 230 34.12 -1.54 34.22
C GLU A 230 33.11 -2.44 33.48
N ARG A 231 33.04 -2.32 32.15
CA ARG A 231 32.13 -3.10 31.31
C ARG A 231 32.55 -4.55 31.18
N GLU A 232 33.85 -4.81 31.16
CA GLU A 232 34.38 -6.17 31.04
C GLU A 232 34.15 -6.98 32.32
N VAL A 233 34.27 -6.34 33.50
CA VAL A 233 33.92 -6.96 34.78
C VAL A 233 32.42 -7.24 34.87
N GLU A 234 31.58 -6.32 34.42
CA GLU A 234 30.12 -6.52 34.34
C GLU A 234 29.76 -7.68 33.43
N PHE A 235 30.33 -7.70 32.22
CA PHE A 235 30.14 -8.78 31.26
C PHE A 235 30.57 -10.14 31.84
N LEU A 236 31.73 -10.18 32.50
CA LEU A 236 32.23 -11.38 33.16
C LEU A 236 31.26 -11.86 34.25
N GLN A 237 30.72 -10.95 35.07
CA GLN A 237 29.74 -11.27 36.11
C GLN A 237 28.45 -11.83 35.52
N GLU A 238 27.90 -11.17 34.49
CA GLU A 238 26.67 -11.61 33.83
C GLU A 238 26.84 -12.96 33.10
N GLU A 239 27.97 -13.21 32.44
CA GLU A 239 28.26 -14.52 31.83
C GLU A 239 28.42 -15.62 32.90
N MET A 240 28.99 -15.31 34.06
CA MET A 240 29.08 -16.26 35.19
C MET A 240 27.70 -16.56 35.80
N ILE A 241 26.79 -15.58 35.84
CA ILE A 241 25.41 -15.77 36.31
C ILE A 241 24.63 -16.64 35.32
N THR A 242 24.71 -16.32 34.02
CA THR A 242 23.87 -16.92 32.97
C THR A 242 24.38 -18.25 32.43
N VAL A 243 25.69 -18.55 32.53
CA VAL A 243 26.33 -19.81 32.13
C VAL A 243 25.81 -20.37 30.79
N GLY A 244 26.10 -19.67 29.69
CA GLY A 244 25.68 -20.13 28.37
C GLY A 244 24.25 -19.75 27.97
N GLN A 245 23.43 -19.26 28.91
CA GLN A 245 22.09 -18.73 28.64
C GLN A 245 22.07 -17.20 28.43
N SER A 246 23.20 -16.61 28.06
CA SER A 246 23.37 -15.16 27.98
C SER A 246 22.25 -14.46 27.21
N PHE A 247 21.57 -13.52 27.89
CA PHE A 247 20.44 -12.74 27.37
C PHE A 247 20.91 -11.41 26.77
N LEU A 248 22.00 -11.40 26.00
CA LEU A 248 22.35 -10.18 25.23
C LEU A 248 21.26 -9.84 24.20
N ARG A 249 20.45 -10.83 23.81
CA ARG A 249 19.23 -10.61 23.04
C ARG A 249 18.08 -10.19 23.97
N ARG A 250 17.26 -9.26 23.48
CA ARG A 250 15.98 -8.94 24.10
C ARG A 250 15.10 -10.20 24.18
N PRO A 251 14.18 -10.28 25.17
CA PRO A 251 13.18 -11.34 25.22
C PRO A 251 12.44 -11.50 23.88
N TYR A 252 12.05 -12.74 23.56
CA TYR A 252 11.34 -13.03 22.30
C TYR A 252 10.09 -12.15 22.16
N ARG A 253 10.09 -11.28 21.15
CA ARG A 253 8.97 -10.39 20.87
C ARG A 253 7.85 -11.15 20.17
N ARG A 254 6.70 -11.25 20.83
CA ARG A 254 5.46 -11.71 20.18
C ARG A 254 4.89 -10.60 19.30
N LEU A 255 4.19 -11.00 18.23
CA LEU A 255 3.42 -10.08 17.41
C LEU A 255 2.38 -9.37 18.29
N SER A 256 2.31 -8.05 18.19
CA SER A 256 1.20 -7.29 18.76
C SER A 256 -0.08 -7.57 17.97
N ASP A 257 -1.26 -7.38 18.58
CA ASP A 257 -2.54 -7.60 17.89
C ASP A 257 -2.70 -6.68 16.67
N ARG A 258 -2.08 -5.48 16.72
CA ARG A 258 -2.01 -4.55 15.57
C ARG A 258 -1.22 -5.14 14.41
N GLU A 259 -0.05 -5.71 14.69
CA GLU A 259 0.77 -6.38 13.68
C GLU A 259 0.08 -7.64 13.15
N LEU A 260 -0.54 -8.43 14.03
CA LEU A 260 -1.34 -9.60 13.64
C LEU A 260 -2.42 -9.21 12.63
N MET A 261 -3.22 -8.19 12.94
CA MET A 261 -4.23 -7.69 12.01
C MET A 261 -3.59 -7.29 10.68
N SER A 262 -2.51 -6.49 10.70
CA SER A 262 -1.83 -6.07 9.47
C SER A 262 -1.29 -7.24 8.65
N PHE A 263 -0.74 -8.29 9.28
CA PHE A 263 -0.18 -9.45 8.57
C PHE A 263 -1.26 -10.41 8.05
N VAL A 264 -2.35 -10.60 8.79
CA VAL A 264 -3.46 -11.48 8.38
C VAL A 264 -4.29 -10.83 7.28
N THR A 265 -4.56 -9.53 7.41
CA THR A 265 -5.49 -8.81 6.52
C THR A 265 -4.79 -8.07 5.39
N GLY A 266 -3.52 -7.71 5.57
CA GLY A 266 -2.81 -6.77 4.70
C GLY A 266 -3.30 -5.34 4.87
N ILE A 267 -3.85 -4.96 6.02
CA ILE A 267 -4.53 -3.67 6.22
C ILE A 267 -3.93 -2.89 7.38
N VAL A 268 -3.69 -1.60 7.15
CA VAL A 268 -3.19 -0.67 8.16
C VAL A 268 -4.34 0.25 8.56
N TYR A 269 -4.79 0.15 9.81
CA TYR A 269 -5.77 1.07 10.36
C TYR A 269 -5.09 2.33 10.91
N CYS A 270 -5.60 3.51 10.53
CA CYS A 270 -5.12 4.82 10.95
C CYS A 270 -6.26 5.62 11.62
N THR A 271 -6.00 6.17 12.79
CA THR A 271 -6.88 7.15 13.44
C THR A 271 -6.73 8.53 12.78
N GLN A 272 -7.71 9.42 12.95
CA GLN A 272 -7.65 10.77 12.33
C GLN A 272 -6.40 11.56 12.74
N SER A 273 -5.90 11.34 13.95
CA SER A 273 -4.67 11.96 14.48
C SER A 273 -3.39 11.35 13.89
N SER A 274 -3.37 10.05 13.60
CA SER A 274 -2.18 9.36 13.04
C SER A 274 -2.03 9.52 11.53
N ALA A 275 -3.10 9.92 10.82
CA ALA A 275 -3.06 10.17 9.38
C ALA A 275 -2.07 11.26 8.95
N TYR A 276 -1.66 12.16 9.86
CA TYR A 276 -0.69 13.23 9.60
C TYR A 276 0.77 12.87 9.95
N SER A 277 0.98 11.82 10.76
CA SER A 277 2.28 11.56 11.41
C SER A 277 2.95 10.27 10.97
N ASP A 278 2.20 9.28 10.48
CA ASP A 278 2.80 8.14 9.79
C ASP A 278 3.19 8.62 8.39
N THR A 279 4.41 9.17 8.28
CA THR A 279 5.12 9.36 7.02
C THR A 279 4.82 8.16 6.14
N ARG A 280 4.12 8.42 5.03
CA ARG A 280 3.81 7.47 3.96
C ARG A 280 5.00 6.53 3.80
N SER A 281 4.95 5.37 4.44
CA SER A 281 5.92 4.33 4.21
C SER A 281 5.59 3.83 2.83
N VAL A 282 6.29 4.42 1.87
CA VAL A 282 6.40 3.97 0.49
C VAL A 282 6.97 2.56 0.58
N ASP A 283 6.13 1.55 0.84
CA ASP A 283 6.20 0.23 0.19
C ASP A 283 5.32 -0.91 0.72
N THR A 284 4.38 -0.67 1.64
CA THR A 284 3.40 -1.74 1.91
C THR A 284 2.24 -1.62 0.92
N ARG A 285 2.04 -2.65 0.08
CA ARG A 285 0.80 -2.90 -0.71
C ARG A 285 -0.47 -3.01 0.17
N SER A 286 -0.37 -2.62 1.43
CA SER A 286 -1.41 -2.76 2.42
C SER A 286 -2.52 -1.74 2.15
N LEU A 287 -3.77 -2.18 2.28
CA LEU A 287 -4.89 -1.27 2.25
C LEU A 287 -4.84 -0.43 3.52
N VAL A 288 -4.70 0.89 3.39
CA VAL A 288 -4.86 1.78 4.55
C VAL A 288 -6.34 1.99 4.76
N ILE A 289 -6.88 1.86 5.98
CA ILE A 289 -8.26 2.22 6.33
C ILE A 289 -8.19 3.30 7.40
N CYS A 290 -8.84 4.44 7.16
CA CYS A 290 -8.87 5.52 8.12
C CYS A 290 -10.16 5.51 8.94
N GLU A 291 -10.06 6.00 10.17
CA GLU A 291 -11.22 6.42 10.94
C GLU A 291 -12.01 7.49 10.18
N GLY A 292 -13.32 7.29 10.02
CA GLY A 292 -14.24 8.10 9.22
C GLY A 292 -14.55 7.54 7.83
N ASP A 293 -13.89 6.46 7.41
CA ASP A 293 -14.10 5.88 6.08
C ASP A 293 -15.48 5.23 5.96
N TYR A 294 -16.15 5.49 4.85
CA TYR A 294 -17.43 4.86 4.52
C TYR A 294 -17.21 3.48 3.91
N VAL A 295 -17.76 2.44 4.54
CA VAL A 295 -17.58 1.05 4.15
C VAL A 295 -18.93 0.39 3.90
N MET A 296 -19.06 -0.24 2.74
CA MET A 296 -20.19 -1.11 2.42
C MET A 296 -19.79 -2.57 2.59
N GLY A 297 -20.75 -3.41 2.95
CA GLY A 297 -20.59 -4.84 3.10
C GLY A 297 -21.91 -5.58 3.03
N THR A 298 -21.88 -6.86 3.35
CA THR A 298 -23.06 -7.71 3.45
C THR A 298 -23.18 -8.31 4.84
N VAL A 299 -24.41 -8.47 5.34
CA VAL A 299 -24.64 -9.10 6.65
C VAL A 299 -24.20 -10.57 6.58
N GLN A 300 -23.33 -10.99 7.50
CA GLN A 300 -22.97 -12.41 7.67
C GLN A 300 -23.86 -13.11 8.70
N GLY A 301 -24.31 -12.39 9.73
CA GLY A 301 -25.20 -12.87 10.78
C GLY A 301 -25.14 -11.98 12.03
N VAL A 302 -25.88 -12.36 13.07
CA VAL A 302 -25.90 -11.65 14.35
C VAL A 302 -24.99 -12.37 15.34
N ARG A 303 -24.17 -11.62 16.07
CA ARG A 303 -23.38 -12.16 17.18
C ARG A 303 -24.15 -11.90 18.47
N GLY A 304 -24.84 -12.94 18.94
CA GLY A 304 -25.35 -13.03 20.31
C GLY A 304 -24.39 -13.80 21.21
N GLY A 305 -24.35 -13.48 22.50
CA GLY A 305 -23.53 -14.20 23.49
C GLY A 305 -22.12 -13.63 23.81
N GLY A 306 -21.77 -12.44 23.30
CA GLY A 306 -20.60 -11.67 23.75
C GLY A 306 -20.96 -10.54 24.71
N THR A 307 -20.00 -9.69 25.09
CA THR A 307 -20.25 -8.51 25.94
C THR A 307 -21.19 -7.47 25.29
N VAL A 308 -21.27 -7.44 23.96
CA VAL A 308 -22.10 -6.48 23.21
C VAL A 308 -22.79 -7.20 22.04
N PRO A 309 -24.15 -7.19 21.96
CA PRO A 309 -24.87 -7.75 20.81
C PRO A 309 -24.68 -6.88 19.57
N GLY A 310 -24.67 -7.49 18.39
CA GLY A 310 -24.51 -6.73 17.14
C GLY A 310 -24.44 -7.58 15.87
N ILE A 311 -24.19 -6.91 14.75
CA ILE A 311 -24.22 -7.45 13.40
C ILE A 311 -22.80 -7.70 12.91
N ARG A 312 -22.53 -8.92 12.42
CA ARG A 312 -21.31 -9.23 11.68
C ARG A 312 -21.49 -8.90 10.21
N VAL A 313 -20.55 -8.15 9.65
CA VAL A 313 -20.58 -7.63 8.29
C VAL A 313 -19.35 -8.11 7.54
N SER A 314 -19.55 -8.61 6.31
CA SER A 314 -18.49 -8.87 5.35
C SER A 314 -18.27 -7.61 4.54
N THR A 315 -17.20 -6.87 4.80
CA THR A 315 -16.91 -5.63 4.08
C THR A 315 -16.50 -5.89 2.63
N SER A 316 -16.67 -4.88 1.79
CA SER A 316 -16.19 -4.84 0.39
C SER A 316 -14.66 -4.99 0.27
N PHE A 317 -13.91 -4.79 1.36
CA PHE A 317 -12.47 -5.03 1.42
C PHE A 317 -12.09 -6.49 1.71
N GLY A 318 -13.07 -7.39 1.85
CA GLY A 318 -12.83 -8.79 2.23
C GLY A 318 -12.55 -9.01 3.71
N LEU A 319 -12.81 -8.01 4.56
CA LEU A 319 -12.67 -8.10 6.02
C LEU A 319 -13.99 -8.33 6.73
N GLY A 320 -13.91 -8.97 7.89
CA GLY A 320 -14.95 -8.89 8.90
C GLY A 320 -15.07 -7.49 9.49
N ALA A 321 -16.30 -7.08 9.74
CA ALA A 321 -16.62 -5.89 10.50
C ALA A 321 -17.76 -6.18 11.47
N PHE A 322 -17.86 -5.36 12.49
CA PHE A 322 -18.85 -5.47 13.54
C PHE A 322 -19.54 -4.13 13.75
N ILE A 323 -20.88 -4.17 13.73
CA ILE A 323 -21.75 -3.05 14.10
C ILE A 323 -22.40 -3.45 15.41
N ALA A 324 -22.03 -2.81 16.51
CA ALA A 324 -22.69 -3.03 17.79
C ALA A 324 -24.11 -2.46 17.75
N ALA A 325 -25.04 -3.02 18.53
CA ALA A 325 -26.41 -2.50 18.60
C ALA A 325 -26.45 -1.03 19.10
N GLU A 326 -25.49 -0.62 19.93
CA GLU A 326 -25.29 0.76 20.38
C GLU A 326 -24.81 1.71 19.27
N ASP A 327 -24.18 1.18 18.23
CA ASP A 327 -23.64 1.92 17.09
C ASP A 327 -24.65 2.02 15.92
N ILE A 328 -25.93 1.71 16.18
CA ILE A 328 -27.05 1.86 15.24
C ILE A 328 -27.90 3.04 15.68
N ASP A 329 -27.81 4.14 14.94
CA ASP A 329 -28.56 5.38 15.24
C ASP A 329 -30.08 5.23 15.00
N ASP A 330 -30.49 4.27 14.17
CA ASP A 330 -31.92 4.02 13.92
C ASP A 330 -32.51 3.10 15.00
N GLU A 331 -33.38 3.67 15.83
CA GLU A 331 -33.99 2.99 16.97
C GLU A 331 -34.78 1.73 16.56
N THR A 332 -35.43 1.73 15.39
CA THR A 332 -36.19 0.56 14.91
C THR A 332 -35.26 -0.58 14.55
N MET A 333 -34.17 -0.29 13.84
CA MET A 333 -33.15 -1.28 13.48
C MET A 333 -32.42 -1.80 14.71
N ARG A 334 -32.15 -0.94 15.70
CA ARG A 334 -31.54 -1.33 16.96
C ARG A 334 -32.42 -2.32 17.73
N GLN A 335 -33.71 -2.04 17.86
CA GLN A 335 -34.67 -2.92 18.53
C GLN A 335 -34.81 -4.27 17.81
N ASP A 336 -34.89 -4.25 16.47
CA ASP A 336 -34.91 -5.46 15.64
C ASP A 336 -33.72 -6.40 15.92
N VAL A 337 -32.51 -5.85 16.05
CA VAL A 337 -31.29 -6.62 16.35
C VAL A 337 -31.34 -7.22 17.76
N LEU A 338 -31.76 -6.44 18.75
CA LEU A 338 -31.85 -6.88 20.14
C LEU A 338 -32.91 -7.97 20.34
N LEU A 339 -34.09 -7.80 19.75
CA LEU A 339 -35.17 -8.79 19.78
C LEU A 339 -34.77 -10.09 19.08
N TYR A 340 -34.11 -9.98 17.92
CA TYR A 340 -33.61 -11.16 17.23
C TYR A 340 -32.53 -11.88 18.05
N GLU A 341 -31.60 -11.16 18.68
CA GLU A 341 -30.57 -11.77 19.54
C GLU A 341 -31.16 -12.50 20.75
N GLN A 342 -32.12 -11.87 21.44
CA GLN A 342 -32.86 -12.49 22.56
C GLN A 342 -33.55 -13.77 22.09
N SER A 343 -34.25 -13.73 20.96
CA SER A 343 -34.92 -14.91 20.41
C SER A 343 -33.92 -16.03 20.07
N VAL A 344 -32.75 -15.71 19.53
CA VAL A 344 -31.71 -16.71 19.23
C VAL A 344 -31.15 -17.32 20.51
N ARG A 345 -30.94 -16.51 21.56
CA ARG A 345 -30.40 -16.94 22.84
C ARG A 345 -31.37 -17.85 23.61
N GLU A 346 -32.65 -17.53 23.63
CA GLU A 346 -33.70 -18.35 24.25
C GLU A 346 -33.83 -19.73 23.57
N ASN A 347 -33.58 -19.78 22.26
CA ASN A 347 -33.69 -21.02 21.47
C ASN A 347 -32.39 -21.84 21.39
N ALA A 348 -31.24 -21.31 21.85
CA ALA A 348 -29.94 -21.97 21.75
C ALA A 348 -29.82 -23.27 22.59
N GLY A 349 -30.75 -23.51 23.52
CA GLY A 349 -30.81 -24.72 24.36
C GLY A 349 -31.85 -25.76 23.95
N MET A 350 -32.63 -25.51 22.88
CA MET A 350 -33.71 -26.41 22.47
C MET A 350 -33.23 -27.41 21.39
N PRO A 351 -33.51 -28.72 21.53
CA PRO A 351 -33.05 -29.76 20.59
C PRO A 351 -33.67 -29.65 19.18
N GLN A 352 -34.78 -28.92 19.03
CA GLN A 352 -35.37 -28.53 17.76
C GLN A 352 -35.73 -27.05 17.82
N PRO A 353 -35.01 -26.16 17.11
CA PRO A 353 -35.40 -24.75 17.03
C PRO A 353 -36.75 -24.65 16.30
N PRO A 354 -37.70 -23.82 16.77
CA PRO A 354 -38.96 -23.63 16.07
C PRO A 354 -38.70 -23.08 14.66
N SER A 355 -39.41 -23.61 13.67
CA SER A 355 -39.27 -23.30 12.23
C SER A 355 -39.55 -21.84 11.83
N LYS A 356 -39.75 -20.94 12.79
CA LYS A 356 -40.22 -19.56 12.62
C LYS A 356 -39.28 -18.46 13.15
N LEU A 357 -38.03 -18.74 13.53
CA LEU A 357 -37.06 -17.65 13.75
C LEU A 357 -36.54 -17.10 12.42
N THR A 358 -37.36 -16.27 11.79
CA THR A 358 -36.96 -15.54 10.60
C THR A 358 -36.35 -14.20 11.01
N PRO A 359 -35.05 -13.94 10.70
CA PRO A 359 -34.49 -12.61 10.91
C PRO A 359 -35.27 -11.57 10.09
N PRO A 360 -35.37 -10.32 10.59
CA PRO A 360 -35.84 -9.19 9.81
C PRO A 360 -35.22 -9.20 8.41
N THR A 361 -35.97 -8.79 7.40
CA THR A 361 -35.55 -8.91 5.99
C THR A 361 -34.19 -8.27 5.73
N TRP A 362 -33.89 -7.17 6.41
CA TRP A 362 -32.64 -6.43 6.29
C TRP A 362 -31.46 -7.07 7.07
N LEU A 363 -31.75 -7.96 8.03
CA LEU A 363 -30.77 -8.67 8.87
C LEU A 363 -30.41 -10.06 8.31
N ARG A 364 -31.03 -10.46 7.19
CA ARG A 364 -30.73 -11.73 6.51
C ARG A 364 -29.30 -11.73 5.98
N ARG A 365 -28.67 -12.91 6.02
CA ARG A 365 -27.34 -13.10 5.45
C ARG A 365 -27.32 -12.72 3.97
N GLY A 366 -26.33 -11.92 3.56
CA GLY A 366 -26.15 -11.44 2.18
C GLY A 366 -26.77 -10.08 1.88
N VAL A 367 -27.61 -9.53 2.77
CA VAL A 367 -28.20 -8.20 2.58
C VAL A 367 -27.13 -7.11 2.67
N PRO A 368 -27.11 -6.12 1.77
CA PRO A 368 -26.17 -5.00 1.83
C PRO A 368 -26.40 -4.13 3.07
N ILE A 369 -25.33 -3.76 3.74
CA ILE A 369 -25.31 -2.86 4.89
C ILE A 369 -24.07 -1.96 4.81
N GLN A 370 -24.17 -0.75 5.31
CA GLN A 370 -23.08 0.22 5.31
C GLN A 370 -22.83 0.80 6.70
N GLY A 371 -21.63 1.31 6.89
CA GLY A 371 -21.26 2.03 8.10
C GLY A 371 -20.01 2.87 7.91
N ILE A 372 -19.73 3.71 8.90
CA ILE A 372 -18.53 4.53 9.01
C ILE A 372 -17.56 3.82 9.95
N VAL A 373 -16.32 3.63 9.51
CA VAL A 373 -15.26 3.07 10.36
C VAL A 373 -14.96 4.06 11.48
N PHE A 374 -15.03 3.63 12.73
CA PHE A 374 -14.63 4.45 13.88
C PHE A 374 -13.57 3.78 14.75
N GLY A 375 -13.20 2.54 14.44
CA GLY A 375 -12.26 1.76 15.23
C GLY A 375 -12.01 0.40 14.61
N CYS A 376 -11.20 -0.40 15.30
CA CYS A 376 -10.96 -1.81 14.97
C CYS A 376 -10.78 -2.62 16.25
N ASN A 377 -11.19 -3.88 16.20
CA ASN A 377 -10.81 -4.87 17.19
C ASN A 377 -9.62 -5.67 16.62
N TRP A 378 -8.44 -5.40 17.16
CA TRP A 378 -7.18 -5.97 16.71
C TRP A 378 -7.12 -7.48 16.93
N GLU A 379 -7.56 -7.97 18.09
CA GLU A 379 -7.55 -9.40 18.45
C GLU A 379 -8.39 -10.25 17.48
N ARG A 380 -9.54 -9.71 17.06
CA ARG A 380 -10.47 -10.40 16.15
C ARG A 380 -10.26 -10.06 14.67
N CYS A 381 -9.33 -9.17 14.36
CA CYS A 381 -9.10 -8.65 13.01
C CYS A 381 -10.39 -8.12 12.34
N GLU A 382 -11.26 -7.46 13.11
CA GLU A 382 -12.56 -6.94 12.63
C GLU A 382 -12.63 -5.40 12.75
N LEU A 383 -13.16 -4.73 11.71
CA LEU A 383 -13.41 -3.30 11.77
C LEU A 383 -14.63 -3.01 12.65
N ARG A 384 -14.61 -1.90 13.38
CA ARG A 384 -15.79 -1.37 14.07
C ARG A 384 -16.46 -0.34 13.19
N LEU A 385 -17.74 -0.57 12.89
CA LEU A 385 -18.55 0.28 12.03
C LEU A 385 -19.71 0.87 12.82
N ARG A 386 -19.93 2.17 12.64
CA ARG A 386 -21.17 2.83 13.04
C ARG A 386 -22.13 2.79 11.87
N TRP A 387 -23.33 2.26 12.06
CA TRP A 387 -24.31 2.22 10.99
C TRP A 387 -24.65 3.64 10.55
N CYS A 388 -24.85 3.84 9.25
CA CYS A 388 -25.31 5.12 8.72
C CYS A 388 -26.33 4.90 7.61
N ARG A 389 -27.21 5.88 7.40
CA ARG A 389 -28.08 5.88 6.22
C ARG A 389 -27.22 5.91 4.94
N PRO A 390 -27.68 5.29 3.84
CA PRO A 390 -26.98 5.38 2.56
C PRO A 390 -26.75 6.86 2.23
N ARG A 391 -25.53 7.21 1.81
CA ARG A 391 -25.28 8.57 1.30
C ARG A 391 -26.08 8.74 0.01
N ASP A 392 -27.26 9.33 0.11
CA ASP A 392 -27.91 9.98 -1.01
C ASP A 392 -26.93 10.99 -1.60
N THR A 393 -26.94 11.18 -2.92
CA THR A 393 -26.14 12.20 -3.60
C THR A 393 -26.50 13.57 -3.03
N ILE A 394 -25.80 14.03 -1.99
CA ILE A 394 -25.95 15.37 -1.44
C ILE A 394 -25.42 16.33 -2.51
N SER A 395 -26.39 16.94 -3.17
CA SER A 395 -26.33 18.19 -3.90
C SER A 395 -25.29 19.15 -3.34
N ASN A 396 -24.42 19.65 -4.21
CA ASN A 396 -23.55 20.82 -4.02
C ASN A 396 -24.39 22.07 -3.73
N GLY A 397 -24.95 22.19 -2.53
CA GLY A 397 -25.72 23.34 -2.10
C GLY A 397 -25.46 23.56 -0.62
N ASN A 398 -24.31 24.18 -0.30
CA ASN A 398 -24.06 25.00 0.90
C ASN A 398 -22.58 25.43 1.01
N ARG A 399 -22.04 26.02 -0.07
CA ARG A 399 -20.84 26.87 -0.01
C ARG A 399 -21.05 28.13 -0.84
N SER A 400 -22.09 28.87 -0.49
CA SER A 400 -22.19 30.31 -0.75
C SER A 400 -22.10 30.97 0.62
N ASN A 401 -21.23 31.98 0.73
CA ASN A 401 -20.91 32.79 1.93
C ASN A 401 -19.56 32.47 2.58
N ALA A 402 -18.47 32.77 1.87
CA ALA A 402 -17.28 33.35 2.48
C ALA A 402 -16.40 33.96 1.38
N GLU A 403 -16.04 35.22 1.57
CA GLU A 403 -14.89 35.91 0.98
C GLU A 403 -15.07 36.59 -0.39
N GLN A 404 -15.67 37.77 -0.28
CA GLN A 404 -15.37 38.97 -1.07
C GLN A 404 -13.91 39.42 -0.86
N GLY A 405 -13.26 39.86 -1.94
CA GLY A 405 -11.94 40.51 -1.96
C GLY A 405 -11.14 39.99 -3.15
N GLY A 406 -11.15 40.64 -4.31
CA GLY A 406 -10.27 41.79 -4.64
C GLY A 406 -9.14 41.29 -5.56
N LYS A 407 -9.38 41.25 -6.88
CA LYS A 407 -8.71 42.03 -7.94
C LYS A 407 -7.18 41.94 -8.03
N ASP A 408 -6.77 41.43 -9.20
CA ASP A 408 -5.63 41.83 -10.04
C ASP A 408 -4.20 41.63 -9.49
N ASP A 409 -3.50 40.59 -9.97
CA ASP A 409 -2.12 40.61 -10.50
C ASP A 409 -1.63 39.17 -10.82
N VAL A 410 -1.32 38.86 -12.09
CA VAL A 410 0.03 38.68 -12.69
C VAL A 410 0.79 37.43 -12.20
N ASP A 411 1.10 36.55 -13.18
CA ASP A 411 2.13 35.51 -13.22
C ASP A 411 2.24 34.47 -12.10
N SER A 412 1.95 33.21 -12.42
CA SER A 412 2.84 32.06 -12.13
C SER A 412 2.23 30.74 -12.63
N ASP A 413 2.99 30.06 -13.47
CA ASP A 413 3.20 28.61 -13.50
C ASP A 413 2.08 27.70 -12.98
N ASN A 414 1.56 26.84 -13.86
CA ASN A 414 1.45 25.44 -13.48
C ASN A 414 1.53 24.56 -14.72
N HIS A 415 2.77 24.17 -14.98
CA HIS A 415 3.16 22.96 -15.67
C HIS A 415 2.12 21.83 -15.51
N TYR A 416 1.88 21.15 -16.62
CA TYR A 416 1.38 19.79 -16.68
C TYR A 416 2.05 18.93 -15.59
N LEU A 417 1.30 18.59 -14.54
CA LEU A 417 1.74 17.73 -13.45
C LEU A 417 0.70 16.63 -13.21
N SER A 418 0.96 15.51 -13.88
CA SER A 418 0.80 14.11 -13.44
C SER A 418 0.05 13.85 -12.12
N TYR A 419 -1.06 13.10 -12.21
CA TYR A 419 -1.69 12.16 -11.25
C TYR A 419 -1.72 12.39 -9.72
N ALA A 420 -1.30 13.54 -9.17
CA ALA A 420 -1.04 13.66 -7.73
C ALA A 420 -1.82 14.77 -6.97
N LYS A 421 -2.71 15.53 -7.59
CA LYS A 421 -3.47 16.60 -6.88
C LYS A 421 -4.97 16.36 -6.90
N CYS A 422 -5.42 15.40 -6.09
CA CYS A 422 -6.82 15.29 -5.68
C CYS A 422 -7.06 16.37 -4.61
N VAL A 423 -7.78 17.42 -4.99
CA VAL A 423 -8.22 18.48 -4.08
C VAL A 423 -9.46 17.99 -3.34
N ASN A 424 -9.25 17.72 -2.04
CA ASN A 424 -10.16 17.96 -0.92
C ASN A 424 -11.64 17.58 -1.09
N ASP A 425 -11.96 16.33 -0.75
CA ASP A 425 -13.07 16.01 0.15
C ASP A 425 -12.71 14.76 0.98
N ALA A 426 -12.58 14.98 2.29
CA ALA A 426 -12.51 14.06 3.43
C ALA A 426 -12.20 12.56 3.19
N MET A 427 -11.04 12.12 3.73
CA MET A 427 -10.84 10.86 4.46
C MET A 427 -11.41 9.57 3.79
N SER A 428 -10.61 8.90 2.93
CA SER A 428 -10.71 7.44 2.68
C SER A 428 -9.66 6.85 1.73
N SER A 429 -8.82 5.98 2.30
CA SER A 429 -8.35 4.63 1.88
C SER A 429 -8.25 4.15 0.40
N ALA A 430 -8.13 5.03 -0.60
CA ALA A 430 -8.25 4.61 -2.01
C ALA A 430 -6.97 4.11 -2.73
N ASN A 431 -5.89 3.69 -2.03
CA ASN A 431 -4.57 3.51 -2.69
C ASN A 431 -4.09 2.07 -2.96
N SER A 432 -4.81 1.00 -2.60
CA SER A 432 -4.37 -0.36 -2.99
C SER A 432 -4.73 -0.63 -4.46
N LEU A 433 -3.82 -1.19 -5.27
CA LEU A 433 -4.12 -1.55 -6.67
C LEU A 433 -5.36 -2.45 -6.79
N ARG A 434 -5.62 -3.29 -5.78
CA ARG A 434 -6.78 -4.19 -5.72
C ARG A 434 -8.07 -3.44 -5.40
N THR A 435 -8.01 -2.42 -4.54
CA THR A 435 -9.14 -1.56 -4.16
C THR A 435 -9.41 -0.50 -5.22
N VAL A 436 -8.38 -0.02 -5.91
CA VAL A 436 -8.49 0.79 -7.12
C VAL A 436 -9.15 -0.06 -8.21
N ARG A 437 -8.71 -1.31 -8.43
CA ARG A 437 -9.35 -2.25 -9.38
C ARG A 437 -10.80 -2.53 -8.99
N MET A 438 -11.09 -2.86 -7.73
CA MET A 438 -12.45 -3.13 -7.26
C MET A 438 -13.35 -1.88 -7.29
N ASN A 439 -12.84 -0.69 -7.01
CA ASN A 439 -13.60 0.55 -7.15
C ASN A 439 -13.82 0.93 -8.62
N ILE A 440 -12.84 0.64 -9.49
CA ILE A 440 -12.98 0.77 -10.94
C ILE A 440 -14.04 -0.22 -11.43
N ASP A 441 -13.93 -1.50 -11.09
CA ASP A 441 -14.88 -2.55 -11.44
C ASP A 441 -16.28 -2.20 -10.89
N ALA A 442 -16.40 -1.78 -9.63
CA ALA A 442 -17.68 -1.34 -9.06
C ALA A 442 -18.24 -0.10 -9.77
N ARG A 443 -17.40 0.87 -10.18
CA ARG A 443 -17.85 2.02 -11.00
C ARG A 443 -18.26 1.60 -12.40
N VAL A 444 -17.56 0.63 -12.99
CA VAL A 444 -17.82 0.09 -14.32
C VAL A 444 -19.01 -0.86 -14.31
N PHE A 445 -19.40 -1.49 -13.20
CA PHE A 445 -20.55 -2.41 -13.16
C PHE A 445 -21.82 -1.83 -12.51
N ALA A 446 -21.76 -0.64 -11.91
CA ALA A 446 -22.90 -0.04 -11.20
C ALA A 446 -23.97 0.58 -12.13
N THR A 447 -23.63 0.95 -13.37
CA THR A 447 -24.54 1.63 -14.29
C THR A 447 -25.05 0.69 -15.39
N LYS A 448 -26.27 0.87 -15.89
CA LYS A 448 -26.77 0.11 -17.06
C LYS A 448 -25.99 0.48 -18.33
N ILE A 449 -25.54 1.73 -18.46
CA ILE A 449 -24.77 2.21 -19.64
C ILE A 449 -23.45 1.45 -19.86
N SER A 450 -22.84 0.94 -18.79
CA SER A 450 -21.56 0.26 -18.88
C SER A 450 -21.65 -1.20 -19.35
N ARG A 451 -22.87 -1.72 -19.45
CA ARG A 451 -23.17 -3.00 -20.12
C ARG A 451 -23.35 -2.85 -21.62
N HIS A 452 -23.35 -1.61 -22.14
CA HIS A 452 -23.51 -1.37 -23.57
C HIS A 452 -22.25 -1.81 -24.34
N PRO A 453 -22.36 -2.46 -25.52
CA PRO A 453 -21.20 -2.95 -26.28
C PRO A 453 -20.17 -1.87 -26.66
N LEU A 454 -20.61 -0.62 -26.83
CA LEU A 454 -19.75 0.53 -27.12
C LEU A 454 -19.06 1.14 -25.89
N PHE A 455 -19.33 0.62 -24.68
CA PHE A 455 -18.70 1.12 -23.47
C PHE A 455 -17.28 0.60 -23.33
N ARG A 456 -16.33 1.52 -23.13
CA ARG A 456 -14.92 1.22 -22.84
C ARG A 456 -14.45 2.08 -21.69
N ASP A 457 -13.85 1.44 -20.68
CA ASP A 457 -13.18 2.17 -19.62
C ASP A 457 -11.85 2.72 -20.13
N THR A 458 -11.88 3.97 -20.59
CA THR A 458 -10.77 4.57 -21.32
C THR A 458 -10.70 6.07 -21.04
N THR A 459 -9.48 6.61 -20.95
CA THR A 459 -9.27 8.05 -20.75
C THR A 459 -9.65 8.84 -22.01
N SER A 460 -9.79 10.17 -21.88
CA SER A 460 -10.10 11.02 -23.05
C SER A 460 -9.06 10.91 -24.16
N ALA A 461 -7.78 10.79 -23.80
CA ALA A 461 -6.68 10.69 -24.77
C ALA A 461 -6.73 9.35 -25.53
N THR A 462 -6.85 8.23 -24.81
CA THR A 462 -6.92 6.91 -25.46
C THR A 462 -8.21 6.72 -26.25
N ALA A 463 -9.33 7.34 -25.85
CA ALA A 463 -10.56 7.33 -26.64
C ALA A 463 -10.39 8.08 -27.97
N GLN A 464 -9.67 9.21 -27.97
CA GLN A 464 -9.32 9.94 -29.18
C GLN A 464 -8.39 9.15 -30.09
N THR A 465 -7.37 8.51 -29.53
CA THR A 465 -6.47 7.61 -30.29
C THR A 465 -7.22 6.45 -30.91
N TYR A 466 -8.15 5.82 -30.18
CA TYR A 466 -8.94 4.72 -30.72
C TYR A 466 -9.85 5.16 -31.86
N LEU A 467 -10.49 6.33 -31.74
CA LEU A 467 -11.37 6.85 -32.78
C LEU A 467 -10.59 7.40 -33.98
N HIS A 468 -9.30 7.71 -33.85
CA HIS A 468 -8.49 8.28 -34.92
C HIS A 468 -8.59 7.49 -36.23
N ASP A 469 -8.51 6.15 -36.17
CA ASP A 469 -8.51 5.30 -37.38
C ASP A 469 -9.91 4.79 -37.79
N LYS A 470 -10.96 5.32 -37.16
CA LYS A 470 -12.35 4.88 -37.36
C LYS A 470 -13.11 5.81 -38.32
N ARG A 471 -14.29 5.39 -38.79
CA ARG A 471 -15.11 6.18 -39.71
C ARG A 471 -15.82 7.33 -38.97
N ILE A 472 -16.14 8.42 -39.69
CA ILE A 472 -16.95 9.52 -39.13
C ILE A 472 -18.33 8.97 -38.74
N GLY A 473 -18.72 9.20 -37.49
CA GLY A 473 -19.93 8.68 -36.85
C GLY A 473 -19.71 7.56 -35.85
N GLU A 474 -18.49 7.04 -35.73
CA GLU A 474 -18.15 6.01 -34.73
C GLU A 474 -18.16 6.59 -33.32
N VAL A 475 -18.71 5.82 -32.37
CA VAL A 475 -19.00 6.25 -31.00
C VAL A 475 -18.34 5.32 -29.98
N ILE A 476 -17.73 5.90 -28.95
CA ILE A 476 -17.35 5.18 -27.72
C ILE A 476 -18.05 5.84 -26.53
N LEU A 477 -18.59 5.02 -25.64
CA LEU A 477 -19.08 5.45 -24.34
C LEU A 477 -17.96 5.24 -23.32
N ARG A 478 -17.61 6.27 -22.56
CA ARG A 478 -16.60 6.16 -21.49
C ARG A 478 -17.14 6.74 -20.18
N PRO A 479 -16.63 6.33 -19.01
CA PRO A 479 -17.05 6.92 -17.75
C PRO A 479 -16.65 8.39 -17.66
N ALA A 480 -17.51 9.22 -17.06
CA ALA A 480 -17.15 10.61 -16.72
C ALA A 480 -16.23 10.63 -15.50
N THR A 481 -15.12 11.34 -15.59
CA THR A 481 -14.18 11.54 -14.46
C THR A 481 -14.86 12.37 -13.38
N GLY A 482 -14.82 11.89 -12.12
CA GLY A 482 -15.31 12.62 -10.95
C GLY A 482 -16.84 12.64 -10.74
N ARG A 483 -17.64 11.97 -11.57
CA ARG A 483 -19.11 11.95 -11.39
C ARG A 483 -19.65 10.52 -11.49
N ARG A 484 -20.41 10.08 -10.49
CA ARG A 484 -21.16 8.81 -10.53
C ARG A 484 -22.37 8.96 -11.47
N ASN A 485 -22.80 7.87 -12.09
CA ASN A 485 -23.96 7.80 -13.00
C ASN A 485 -23.88 8.72 -14.22
N LYS A 486 -22.67 9.08 -14.69
CA LYS A 486 -22.49 9.88 -15.91
C LYS A 486 -21.49 9.21 -16.84
N ALA A 487 -21.84 9.13 -18.11
CA ALA A 487 -20.97 8.69 -19.18
C ALA A 487 -20.75 9.82 -20.19
N ILE A 488 -19.66 9.74 -20.92
CA ILE A 488 -19.35 10.65 -22.02
C ILE A 488 -19.38 9.81 -23.30
N ALA A 489 -20.27 10.16 -24.22
CA ALA A 489 -20.26 9.66 -25.57
C ALA A 489 -19.27 10.48 -26.41
N VAL A 490 -18.16 9.85 -26.76
CA VAL A 490 -17.13 10.40 -27.64
C VAL A 490 -17.46 9.97 -29.06
N VAL A 491 -17.74 10.92 -29.95
CA VAL A 491 -18.15 10.66 -31.34
C VAL A 491 -17.14 11.27 -32.30
N LYS A 492 -16.70 10.49 -33.30
CA LYS A 492 -15.84 11.02 -34.37
C LYS A 492 -16.68 11.86 -35.34
N ILE A 493 -16.35 13.15 -35.44
CA ILE A 493 -17.06 14.12 -36.29
C ILE A 493 -16.22 14.62 -37.47
N GLY A 494 -14.93 14.40 -37.48
CA GLY A 494 -14.03 14.82 -38.56
C GLY A 494 -12.83 13.90 -38.64
N GLU A 495 -11.83 14.26 -39.44
CA GLU A 495 -10.64 13.44 -39.59
C GLU A 495 -9.78 13.48 -38.31
N ARG A 496 -9.71 14.64 -37.68
CA ARG A 496 -8.91 14.88 -36.47
C ARG A 496 -9.77 15.35 -35.28
N SER A 497 -11.09 15.38 -35.45
CA SER A 497 -12.03 15.98 -34.49
C SER A 497 -13.01 14.97 -33.90
N THR A 498 -13.13 14.99 -32.57
CA THR A 498 -14.09 14.18 -31.80
C THR A 498 -14.94 15.09 -30.91
N CYS A 499 -16.27 14.92 -30.89
CA CYS A 499 -17.15 15.63 -29.95
C CYS A 499 -17.49 14.77 -28.73
N ASN A 500 -17.70 15.41 -27.59
CA ASN A 500 -17.99 14.76 -26.31
C ASN A 500 -19.37 15.18 -25.81
N TRP A 501 -20.32 14.24 -25.77
CA TRP A 501 -21.66 14.44 -25.22
C TRP A 501 -21.76 13.83 -23.83
N LEU A 502 -22.21 14.60 -22.84
CA LEU A 502 -22.36 14.12 -21.47
C LEU A 502 -23.78 13.57 -21.28
N ILE A 503 -23.87 12.32 -20.84
CA ILE A 503 -25.12 11.60 -20.58
C ILE A 503 -25.16 11.25 -19.10
N SER A 504 -26.26 11.55 -18.40
CA SER A 504 -26.53 11.04 -17.06
C SER A 504 -27.49 9.86 -17.12
N GLU A 505 -27.18 8.82 -16.35
CA GLU A 505 -28.10 7.72 -16.07
C GLU A 505 -28.91 8.08 -14.84
N GLU A 506 -30.23 8.16 -14.99
CA GLU A 506 -31.16 8.50 -13.92
C GLU A 506 -32.24 7.44 -13.80
N ARG A 507 -32.87 7.38 -12.62
CA ARG A 507 -33.95 6.43 -12.34
C ARG A 507 -35.25 7.20 -12.13
N ARG A 508 -36.32 6.77 -12.81
CA ARG A 508 -37.67 7.24 -12.52
C ARG A 508 -38.16 6.62 -11.20
N SER A 509 -39.22 7.17 -10.62
CA SER A 509 -39.85 6.66 -9.40
C SER A 509 -40.33 5.20 -9.52
N ASN A 510 -40.66 4.75 -10.73
CA ASN A 510 -41.03 3.37 -11.03
C ASN A 510 -39.84 2.39 -11.15
N GLY A 511 -38.60 2.86 -10.91
CA GLY A 511 -37.37 2.06 -11.04
C GLY A 511 -36.81 1.91 -12.46
N SER A 512 -37.52 2.38 -13.49
CA SER A 512 -36.99 2.39 -14.86
C SER A 512 -35.83 3.37 -14.99
N ILE A 513 -34.76 2.92 -15.67
CA ILE A 513 -33.57 3.73 -15.95
C ILE A 513 -33.80 4.48 -17.26
N TYR A 514 -33.50 5.77 -17.28
CA TYR A 514 -33.48 6.61 -18.48
C TYR A 514 -32.18 7.39 -18.54
N TYR A 515 -31.83 7.83 -19.74
CA TYR A 515 -30.62 8.59 -20.03
C TYR A 515 -30.99 10.03 -20.35
N ARG A 516 -30.45 10.98 -19.58
CA ARG A 516 -30.62 12.41 -19.83
C ARG A 516 -29.37 12.97 -20.48
N LEU A 517 -29.54 13.58 -21.65
CA LEU A 517 -28.51 14.39 -22.30
C LEU A 517 -28.82 15.86 -22.05
N LYS A 518 -27.80 16.62 -21.63
CA LYS A 518 -27.88 18.07 -21.52
C LYS A 518 -26.95 18.72 -22.53
N ASP A 519 -27.52 19.38 -23.54
CA ASP A 519 -26.72 20.21 -24.43
C ASP A 519 -26.28 21.48 -23.69
N LYS A 520 -24.96 21.65 -23.56
CA LYS A 520 -24.37 22.78 -22.85
C LYS A 520 -24.65 24.12 -23.54
N LEU A 521 -24.89 24.12 -24.84
CA LEU A 521 -25.02 25.35 -25.62
C LEU A 521 -26.47 25.81 -25.77
N THR A 522 -27.37 24.90 -26.14
CA THR A 522 -28.80 25.22 -26.25
C THR A 522 -29.53 25.18 -24.91
N GLY A 523 -28.94 24.54 -23.88
CA GLY A 523 -29.60 24.30 -22.60
C GLY A 523 -30.71 23.26 -22.67
N ARG A 524 -30.91 22.63 -23.83
CA ARG A 524 -31.95 21.62 -24.05
C ARG A 524 -31.57 20.33 -23.34
N GLU A 525 -32.54 19.79 -22.61
CA GLU A 525 -32.45 18.48 -21.96
C GLU A 525 -33.33 17.51 -22.74
N VAL A 526 -32.74 16.39 -23.18
CA VAL A 526 -33.42 15.33 -23.93
C VAL A 526 -33.30 14.04 -23.13
N GLU A 527 -34.39 13.30 -23.03
CA GLU A 527 -34.46 12.02 -22.32
C GLU A 527 -34.59 10.87 -23.32
N PHE A 528 -33.86 9.79 -23.07
CA PHE A 528 -33.88 8.55 -23.85
C PHE A 528 -34.14 7.37 -22.91
N GLY A 529 -34.96 6.40 -23.32
CA GLY A 529 -35.26 5.20 -22.54
C GLY A 529 -34.12 4.18 -22.53
N ASP A 530 -33.35 4.12 -23.63
CA ASP A 530 -32.15 3.30 -23.72
C ASP A 530 -30.98 4.01 -24.45
N VAL A 531 -29.82 3.35 -24.49
CA VAL A 531 -28.61 3.91 -25.12
C VAL A 531 -28.72 3.87 -26.64
N ASP A 532 -29.37 2.85 -27.19
CA ASP A 532 -29.55 2.68 -28.64
C ASP A 532 -30.48 3.75 -29.22
N GLU A 533 -31.51 4.14 -28.46
CA GLU A 533 -32.40 5.26 -28.74
C GLU A 533 -31.61 6.57 -28.77
N PHE A 534 -30.71 6.80 -27.82
CA PHE A 534 -29.80 7.95 -27.85
C PHE A 534 -28.90 7.94 -29.11
N LEU A 535 -28.31 6.79 -29.45
CA LEU A 535 -27.44 6.67 -30.62
C LEU A 535 -28.22 6.91 -31.93
N ASN A 536 -29.44 6.38 -32.03
CA ASN A 536 -30.27 6.45 -33.24
C ASN A 536 -30.99 7.79 -33.39
N ASN A 537 -31.49 8.38 -32.31
CA ASN A 537 -32.32 9.59 -32.37
C ASN A 537 -31.52 10.89 -32.21
N PHE A 538 -30.33 10.84 -31.59
CA PHE A 538 -29.52 12.03 -31.37
C PHE A 538 -28.22 11.99 -32.18
N ILE A 539 -27.41 10.93 -32.02
CA ILE A 539 -26.09 10.87 -32.66
C ILE A 539 -26.19 10.65 -34.17
N ALA A 540 -27.01 9.72 -34.66
CA ALA A 540 -27.11 9.45 -36.09
C ALA A 540 -27.60 10.68 -36.90
N PRO A 541 -28.64 11.44 -36.48
CA PRO A 541 -29.05 12.67 -37.15
C PRO A 541 -27.99 13.78 -37.09
N MET A 542 -27.31 13.93 -35.94
CA MET A 542 -26.19 14.88 -35.80
C MET A 542 -25.05 14.54 -36.78
N VAL A 543 -24.68 13.26 -36.89
CA VAL A 543 -23.65 12.79 -37.84
C VAL A 543 -24.08 13.03 -39.29
N ALA A 544 -25.37 12.92 -39.62
CA ALA A 544 -25.88 13.26 -40.95
C ALA A 544 -25.71 14.74 -41.27
N LEU A 545 -25.96 15.64 -40.32
CA LEU A 545 -25.70 17.08 -40.47
C LEU A 545 -24.20 17.38 -40.62
N VAL A 546 -23.34 16.71 -39.84
CA VAL A 546 -21.88 16.82 -39.98
C VAL A 546 -21.43 16.39 -41.38
N ARG A 547 -21.95 15.25 -41.88
CA ARG A 547 -21.66 14.79 -43.25
C ARG A 547 -22.15 15.78 -44.30
N SER A 548 -23.31 16.42 -44.10
CA SER A 548 -23.82 17.48 -44.97
C SER A 548 -22.91 18.72 -45.01
N ILE A 549 -22.28 19.10 -43.89
CA ILE A 549 -21.29 20.20 -43.85
C ILE A 549 -20.03 19.79 -44.63
N ARG A 550 -19.56 18.56 -44.45
CA ARG A 550 -18.36 18.06 -45.14
C ARG A 550 -18.56 17.89 -46.64
N SER A 551 -19.77 17.56 -47.09
CA SER A 551 -20.12 17.45 -48.51
C SER A 551 -20.41 18.81 -49.17
N HIS A 552 -20.37 19.90 -48.41
CA HIS A 552 -20.62 21.24 -48.97
C HIS A 552 -19.46 21.65 -49.89
N ARG A 553 -19.78 22.21 -51.06
CA ARG A 553 -18.82 22.63 -52.11
C ARG A 553 -17.67 23.57 -51.69
N ARG A 554 -17.76 24.17 -50.50
CA ARG A 554 -16.76 25.10 -49.93
C ARG A 554 -16.24 24.61 -48.57
N PHE A 555 -16.19 23.30 -48.38
CA PHE A 555 -15.60 22.68 -47.20
C PHE A 555 -14.10 22.43 -47.43
N VAL A 556 -13.30 22.67 -46.40
CA VAL A 556 -11.85 22.46 -46.38
C VAL A 556 -11.50 21.66 -45.13
N GLU A 557 -10.65 20.64 -45.27
CA GLU A 557 -10.35 19.70 -44.20
C GLU A 557 -9.40 20.25 -43.13
N SER A 558 -8.56 21.22 -43.50
CA SER A 558 -7.53 21.78 -42.64
C SER A 558 -7.67 23.29 -42.53
N ALA A 559 -7.41 23.83 -41.33
CA ALA A 559 -7.36 25.28 -41.12
C ALA A 559 -6.28 25.98 -41.98
N ARG A 560 -5.27 25.24 -42.47
CA ARG A 560 -4.18 25.79 -43.30
C ARG A 560 -4.66 26.19 -44.69
N ASP A 561 -5.50 25.37 -45.31
CA ASP A 561 -5.94 25.58 -46.69
C ASP A 561 -7.14 26.56 -46.77
N VAL A 562 -7.62 27.05 -45.62
CA VAL A 562 -8.67 28.07 -45.53
C VAL A 562 -8.26 29.34 -46.26
N GLN A 563 -7.01 29.76 -46.09
CA GLN A 563 -6.49 30.98 -46.71
C GLN A 563 -6.50 30.85 -48.24
N ASP A 564 -5.92 29.77 -48.74
CA ASP A 564 -5.85 29.47 -50.17
C ASP A 564 -7.25 29.31 -50.78
N ALA A 565 -8.18 28.69 -50.07
CA ALA A 565 -9.56 28.54 -50.52
C ALA A 565 -10.33 29.87 -50.55
N LEU A 566 -10.07 30.78 -49.60
CA LEU A 566 -10.64 32.14 -49.64
C LEU A 566 -10.02 32.96 -50.78
N ASP A 567 -8.71 32.83 -51.02
CA ASP A 567 -7.99 33.53 -52.08
C ASP A 567 -8.39 33.03 -53.49
N ALA A 568 -8.55 31.72 -53.67
CA ALA A 568 -9.06 31.14 -54.92
C ALA A 568 -10.48 31.63 -55.24
N GLN A 569 -11.35 31.77 -54.23
CA GLN A 569 -12.69 32.32 -54.41
C GLN A 569 -12.66 33.82 -54.77
N ARG A 570 -11.69 34.56 -54.22
CA ARG A 570 -11.53 35.99 -54.50
C ARG A 570 -11.01 36.21 -55.93
N GLN A 571 -10.06 35.39 -56.38
CA GLN A 571 -9.57 35.37 -57.75
C GLN A 571 -10.69 35.00 -58.75
N SER A 572 -11.66 34.18 -58.32
CA SER A 572 -12.86 33.85 -59.11
C SER A 572 -13.88 34.99 -59.24
N GLY A 573 -13.58 36.20 -58.76
CA GLY A 573 -14.44 37.38 -58.93
C GLY A 573 -15.57 37.52 -57.90
N LEU A 574 -15.61 36.71 -56.84
CA LEU A 574 -16.62 36.83 -55.79
C LEU A 574 -16.17 37.85 -54.73
N GLY A 575 -16.88 38.97 -54.61
CA GLY A 575 -16.58 40.01 -53.60
C GLY A 575 -16.73 39.58 -52.13
N PHE A 576 -17.51 38.52 -51.88
CA PHE A 576 -17.64 37.87 -50.58
C PHE A 576 -17.33 36.38 -50.69
N THR A 577 -16.35 35.93 -49.91
CA THR A 577 -15.87 34.55 -49.94
C THR A 577 -16.11 33.90 -48.57
N TYR A 578 -16.47 32.62 -48.57
CA TYR A 578 -16.68 31.87 -47.35
C TYR A 578 -16.24 30.42 -47.50
N VAL A 579 -15.77 29.83 -46.42
CA VAL A 579 -15.24 28.47 -46.36
C VAL A 579 -15.67 27.84 -45.05
N PHE A 580 -16.19 26.61 -45.09
CA PHE A 580 -16.36 25.77 -43.92
C PHE A 580 -15.04 25.03 -43.67
N ALA A 581 -14.55 24.99 -42.44
CA ALA A 581 -13.34 24.25 -42.14
C ALA A 581 -13.38 23.52 -40.81
N GLU A 582 -12.69 22.38 -40.77
CA GLU A 582 -12.36 21.64 -39.55
C GLU A 582 -11.09 22.22 -38.93
N VAL A 583 -11.18 22.74 -37.70
CA VAL A 583 -10.05 23.39 -37.01
C VAL A 583 -9.51 22.47 -35.91
N SER A 584 -8.29 21.94 -36.11
CA SER A 584 -7.65 20.94 -35.25
C SER A 584 -7.10 21.47 -33.91
N GLN A 585 -7.39 22.71 -33.52
CA GLN A 585 -6.77 23.36 -32.35
C GLN A 585 -7.41 22.95 -31.01
N GLN A 586 -6.92 21.82 -30.51
CA GLN A 586 -6.52 21.39 -29.16
C GLN A 586 -7.13 21.93 -27.84
N SER A 587 -8.09 22.86 -27.76
CA SER A 587 -8.56 23.27 -26.42
C SER A 587 -10.05 23.39 -26.16
N ARG A 588 -10.95 23.67 -27.12
CA ARG A 588 -12.41 23.65 -26.82
C ARG A 588 -13.25 23.36 -28.07
N PRO A 589 -14.31 22.53 -27.96
CA PRO A 589 -15.38 22.55 -28.95
C PRO A 589 -16.01 23.95 -29.03
N PRO A 590 -16.50 24.36 -30.22
CA PRO A 590 -16.70 23.53 -31.40
C PRO A 590 -15.55 23.55 -32.43
N PHE A 591 -15.45 22.43 -33.17
CA PHE A 591 -14.37 22.13 -34.12
C PHE A 591 -14.64 22.67 -35.53
N TYR A 592 -15.90 22.73 -35.95
CA TYR A 592 -16.29 23.28 -37.24
C TYR A 592 -16.45 24.80 -37.14
N ARG A 593 -15.86 25.53 -38.09
CA ARG A 593 -15.98 26.98 -38.20
C ARG A 593 -16.29 27.38 -39.63
N VAL A 594 -16.94 28.53 -39.77
CA VAL A 594 -17.11 29.22 -41.06
C VAL A 594 -16.21 30.43 -41.08
N PHE A 595 -15.27 30.46 -42.01
CA PHE A 595 -14.41 31.60 -42.28
C PHE A 595 -15.00 32.39 -43.42
N THR A 596 -15.03 33.71 -43.27
CA THR A 596 -15.57 34.62 -44.25
C THR A 596 -14.61 35.77 -44.47
N ARG A 597 -14.50 36.19 -45.71
CA ARG A 597 -13.75 37.38 -46.09
C ARG A 597 -14.66 38.27 -46.92
N GLY A 598 -14.88 39.47 -46.41
CA GLY A 598 -15.57 40.56 -47.10
C GLY A 598 -14.65 41.77 -47.14
N GLY A 599 -14.19 42.13 -48.34
CA GLY A 599 -13.17 43.18 -48.52
C GLY A 599 -11.86 42.83 -47.82
N VAL A 600 -11.49 43.64 -46.82
CA VAL A 600 -10.28 43.46 -45.98
C VAL A 600 -10.59 42.71 -44.68
N THR A 601 -11.87 42.52 -44.36
CA THR A 601 -12.29 41.96 -43.07
C THR A 601 -12.47 40.45 -43.15
N GLU A 602 -11.79 39.74 -42.28
CA GLU A 602 -11.98 38.31 -42.06
C GLU A 602 -12.70 38.06 -40.76
N ARG A 603 -13.72 37.20 -40.80
CA ARG A 603 -14.46 36.77 -39.61
C ARG A 603 -14.56 35.26 -39.59
N ASN A 604 -14.46 34.68 -38.40
CA ASN A 604 -14.75 33.28 -38.17
C ASN A 604 -15.99 33.14 -37.27
N PHE A 605 -16.85 32.18 -37.61
CA PHE A 605 -18.06 31.87 -36.86
C PHE A 605 -18.00 30.42 -36.41
N TYR A 606 -18.27 30.18 -35.14
CA TYR A 606 -18.28 28.84 -34.54
C TYR A 606 -19.58 28.12 -34.88
N LEU A 607 -19.49 26.84 -35.25
CA LEU A 607 -20.66 26.00 -35.53
C LEU A 607 -20.89 24.99 -34.42
N HIS A 608 -22.08 24.97 -33.83
CA HIS A 608 -22.54 23.89 -32.95
C HIS A 608 -23.58 23.06 -33.69
N ILE A 609 -23.54 21.75 -33.53
CA ILE A 609 -24.38 20.83 -34.30
C ILE A 609 -25.08 19.93 -33.28
N ASP A 610 -26.41 19.99 -33.24
CA ASP A 610 -27.26 19.06 -32.48
C ASP A 610 -27.90 18.02 -33.42
N GLU A 611 -28.90 17.29 -32.95
CA GLU A 611 -29.63 16.29 -33.75
C GLU A 611 -30.54 16.89 -34.83
N SER A 612 -30.87 18.19 -34.72
CA SER A 612 -31.95 18.82 -35.48
C SER A 612 -31.49 19.98 -36.36
N SER A 613 -30.41 20.68 -36.02
CA SER A 613 -30.02 21.95 -36.62
C SER A 613 -28.55 22.30 -36.38
N ILE A 614 -28.03 23.18 -37.25
CA ILE A 614 -26.68 23.74 -37.13
C ILE A 614 -26.82 25.15 -36.56
N TYR A 615 -26.20 25.42 -35.41
CA TYR A 615 -26.19 26.75 -34.81
C TYR A 615 -24.91 27.47 -35.18
N VAL A 616 -25.04 28.71 -35.65
CA VAL A 616 -23.91 29.59 -35.96
C VAL A 616 -23.79 30.63 -34.85
N ARG A 617 -22.60 30.82 -34.28
CA ARG A 617 -22.39 31.87 -33.28
C ARG A 617 -22.14 33.21 -33.97
N VAL A 618 -23.07 34.13 -33.83
CA VAL A 618 -23.14 35.38 -34.59
C VAL A 618 -23.08 36.61 -33.67
N PRO A 619 -22.26 37.63 -33.97
CA PRO A 619 -22.32 38.91 -33.29
C PRO A 619 -23.56 39.70 -33.74
N ILE A 620 -24.50 39.93 -32.83
CA ILE A 620 -25.70 40.73 -33.05
C ILE A 620 -25.55 42.03 -32.24
N ARG A 621 -25.72 43.19 -32.87
CA ARG A 621 -25.74 44.48 -32.14
C ARG A 621 -26.98 44.52 -31.24
N ARG A 622 -26.82 44.87 -29.95
CA ARG A 622 -27.96 45.11 -29.06
C ARG A 622 -28.79 46.26 -29.62
N SER A 623 -30.09 46.03 -29.82
CA SER A 623 -31.06 47.04 -30.28
C SER A 623 -31.41 48.09 -29.22
N GLY A 624 -30.60 48.26 -28.16
CA GLY A 624 -30.92 49.15 -27.03
C GLY A 624 -29.67 49.82 -26.44
N GLY A 625 -29.48 51.10 -26.75
CA GLY A 625 -28.88 52.16 -25.90
C GLY A 625 -27.40 52.08 -25.45
N ARG A 626 -26.73 50.92 -25.46
CA ARG A 626 -25.28 50.82 -25.17
C ARG A 626 -24.67 49.89 -26.21
N GLY A 627 -23.68 50.38 -26.95
CA GLY A 627 -23.02 49.76 -28.11
C GLY A 627 -22.26 48.44 -27.85
N GLY A 628 -22.85 47.50 -27.13
CA GLY A 628 -22.33 46.15 -26.93
C GLY A 628 -22.76 45.20 -28.04
N ILE A 629 -21.83 44.38 -28.50
CA ILE A 629 -22.07 43.25 -29.40
C ILE A 629 -22.45 42.04 -28.53
N ASP A 630 -23.64 41.46 -28.75
CA ASP A 630 -24.09 40.24 -28.09
C ASP A 630 -23.83 39.05 -29.01
N LEU A 631 -23.19 37.99 -28.52
CA LEU A 631 -22.93 36.78 -29.30
C LEU A 631 -24.11 35.82 -29.14
N ARG A 632 -24.92 35.67 -30.18
CA ARG A 632 -26.08 34.77 -30.17
C ARG A 632 -25.90 33.60 -31.12
N TRP A 633 -26.48 32.45 -30.76
CA TRP A 633 -26.54 31.28 -31.60
C TRP A 633 -27.78 31.36 -32.51
N VAL A 634 -27.57 31.40 -33.82
CA VAL A 634 -28.66 31.41 -34.82
C VAL A 634 -28.85 29.99 -35.36
N ARG A 635 -30.08 29.49 -35.24
CA ARG A 635 -30.47 28.15 -35.71
C ARG A 635 -30.59 28.12 -37.23
N CYS A 636 -29.78 27.28 -37.88
CA CYS A 636 -29.78 27.03 -39.32
C CYS A 636 -30.22 25.60 -39.63
N ARG A 637 -30.88 25.40 -40.77
CA ARG A 637 -31.48 24.10 -41.16
C ARG A 637 -30.46 23.15 -41.78
N ASN A 638 -29.51 23.70 -42.53
CA ASN A 638 -28.47 22.96 -43.26
C ASN A 638 -27.27 23.89 -43.50
N ALA A 639 -26.19 23.36 -44.10
CA ALA A 639 -24.99 24.14 -44.41
C ALA A 639 -25.26 25.32 -45.37
N GLU A 640 -26.23 25.20 -46.29
CA GLU A 640 -26.58 26.31 -47.19
C GLU A 640 -27.23 27.48 -46.46
N HIS A 641 -28.13 27.22 -45.50
CA HIS A 641 -28.75 28.24 -44.67
C HIS A 641 -27.69 28.92 -43.77
N VAL A 642 -26.69 28.18 -43.28
CA VAL A 642 -25.52 28.79 -42.62
C VAL A 642 -24.81 29.76 -43.56
N SER A 643 -24.64 29.39 -44.83
CA SER A 643 -24.02 30.28 -45.82
C SER A 643 -24.84 31.55 -46.07
N GLU A 644 -26.17 31.45 -46.10
CA GLU A 644 -27.08 32.59 -46.28
C GLU A 644 -27.03 33.55 -45.10
N VAL A 645 -27.08 33.02 -43.87
CA VAL A 645 -26.95 33.81 -42.64
C VAL A 645 -25.62 34.55 -42.64
N VAL A 646 -24.54 33.84 -42.97
CA VAL A 646 -23.19 34.39 -42.98
C VAL A 646 -22.99 35.44 -44.09
N LYS A 647 -23.56 35.23 -45.28
CA LYS A 647 -23.61 36.24 -46.35
C LYS A 647 -24.42 37.48 -45.93
N GLY A 648 -25.51 37.28 -45.21
CA GLY A 648 -26.36 38.36 -44.69
C GLY A 648 -25.62 39.28 -43.72
N LEU A 649 -24.72 38.74 -42.89
CA LEU A 649 -23.91 39.53 -41.94
C LEU A 649 -22.79 40.34 -42.59
N ALA A 650 -22.41 39.97 -43.81
CA ALA A 650 -21.36 40.63 -44.56
C ALA A 650 -21.89 41.70 -45.50
N ARG A 651 -23.20 41.73 -45.74
CA ARG A 651 -23.82 42.90 -46.38
C ARG A 651 -23.65 44.08 -45.41
N PRO A 652 -23.01 45.18 -45.83
CA PRO A 652 -23.06 46.40 -45.04
C PRO A 652 -24.54 46.76 -44.83
N SER A 653 -24.87 47.10 -43.59
CA SER A 653 -26.17 47.68 -43.24
C SER A 653 -26.45 48.90 -44.10
#